data_AF-M2R9H6-F1
#
_entry.id   AF-M2R9H6-F1
#
_cell.length_a   1.000
_cell.length_b   1.000
_cell.length_c   1.000
_cell.angle_alpha   90.00
_cell.angle_beta   90.00
_cell.angle_gamma   90.00
#
_symmetry.space_group_name_H-M   'P 1'
#
loop_
_entity.id
_entity.type
_entity.pdbx_description
1 polymer ?
#
loop_
_entity_poly.entity_id
_entity_poly.type
_entity_poly.pdbx_seq_one_letter_code
_entity_poly.pdbx_strand_id
1 'polypeptide(L)'
;MGNRHQVFVIARVRPRGAAHDSGIKYRCIAALHHQWCSDTDPLEATRSFFDLVKQKENAEIIRAEIRSIDGKYDGPGFRSKMPRVPCSFTASLLAFAWNVDMERGQFYLSGKWPSSLLPASMGTWQGDNNEGITVIDVTSPDAPAFGFLRSKNNILTPAQYVRQSFDIFPAAGMLDGGITEGYSIESVEMEGDESLVEDTLEGYDGALDQFAQKAIAALEGEKMITLEMLAEAWPHEYTEVLRAANKSKGQLPKTSEEPQLKVPPLVEVALEQALAHAMQCGDTYSLEESLWLPGRADSLLQLLRKQSPFPDSAMSLLLKVIHEIRRTKSLDLSESNLSVAQLHQLIPALQDLRALNLSFNPNITVDVVRDLLVGVSSFRRLVIMGCPQVEANALCALMRSEPSLFCRLESLMHPALLDPSTSRDFPPAFSVSISIAGDPLRKVLPKNISSIHLPFCTPTSIVDGLVRVIDSMFDAPPYISYHSIVAQAALSSVVPPNGNWNGRIQSTVPSPETMGYITLFAPWTFVYEFDPAIIPRPIFAKWAFVRRKAAEKVESNIENHAGDGLQSHATTSVQGEAKSMLPEFDILDLRGFLRAMAEEGRDLPSEAAVLALEAVLKLRGDYEDISDSDTSSDSVTSDSASDSTDQDEEIEDFLLTPGRIQQLMGC
;
A
#
# COMPACT_ATOMS: atom_id res chain seq x y z
N MET A 1 0.31 -29.24 6.13
CA MET A 1 0.34 -28.40 4.92
C MET A 1 -0.79 -27.41 5.07
N GLY A 2 -0.54 -26.11 4.96
CA GLY A 2 -1.57 -25.10 5.23
C GLY A 2 -2.61 -24.97 4.11
N ASN A 3 -3.73 -24.33 4.44
CA ASN A 3 -4.79 -23.92 3.53
C ASN A 3 -4.23 -22.87 2.55
N ARG A 4 -4.28 -23.10 1.24
CA ARG A 4 -3.67 -22.26 0.21
C ARG A 4 -4.77 -21.76 -0.71
N HIS A 5 -4.78 -20.45 -0.89
CA HIS A 5 -5.71 -19.75 -1.77
C HIS A 5 -4.95 -18.87 -2.75
N GLN A 6 -5.43 -18.79 -3.98
CA GLN A 6 -4.85 -17.89 -4.98
C GLN A 6 -5.83 -16.80 -5.36
N VAL A 7 -5.33 -15.58 -5.53
CA VAL A 7 -6.13 -14.47 -6.02
C VAL A 7 -5.49 -13.84 -7.25
N PHE A 8 -6.30 -13.61 -8.28
CA PHE A 8 -5.89 -13.02 -9.54
C PHE A 8 -6.69 -11.74 -9.78
N VAL A 9 -6.00 -10.68 -10.18
CA VAL A 9 -6.62 -9.43 -10.62
C VAL A 9 -6.51 -9.35 -12.13
N ILE A 10 -7.65 -9.16 -12.81
CA ILE A 10 -7.75 -8.98 -14.25
C ILE A 10 -8.20 -7.57 -14.61
N ALA A 11 -7.80 -7.11 -15.79
CA ALA A 11 -8.31 -5.89 -16.39
C ALA A 11 -8.35 -6.01 -17.92
N ARG A 12 -9.21 -5.23 -18.57
CA ARG A 12 -9.23 -5.13 -20.03
C ARG A 12 -8.09 -4.25 -20.52
N VAL A 13 -7.23 -4.82 -21.37
CA VAL A 13 -6.12 -4.13 -22.02
C VAL A 13 -6.07 -4.50 -23.50
N ARG A 14 -5.64 -3.55 -24.34
CA ARG A 14 -5.39 -3.77 -25.76
C ARG A 14 -4.10 -4.59 -25.92
N PRO A 15 -4.12 -5.72 -26.66
CA PRO A 15 -2.89 -6.40 -27.02
C PRO A 15 -2.01 -5.53 -27.94
N ARG A 16 -0.69 -5.70 -27.89
CA ARG A 16 0.22 -5.03 -28.81
C ARG A 16 -0.11 -5.36 -30.27
N GLY A 17 -0.12 -4.33 -31.11
CA GLY A 17 -0.40 -4.44 -32.55
C GLY A 17 -1.86 -4.74 -32.90
N ALA A 18 -2.75 -4.88 -31.91
CA ALA A 18 -4.19 -4.93 -32.15
C ALA A 18 -4.63 -3.58 -32.75
N ALA A 19 -5.43 -3.63 -33.82
CA ALA A 19 -6.13 -2.46 -34.33
C ALA A 19 -6.96 -1.82 -33.20
N HIS A 20 -7.22 -0.51 -33.30
CA HIS A 20 -8.07 0.18 -32.34
C HIS A 20 -9.43 -0.52 -32.15
N ASP A 21 -9.92 -1.18 -33.20
CA ASP A 21 -11.19 -1.90 -33.21
C ASP A 21 -11.07 -3.40 -32.90
N SER A 22 -9.85 -3.99 -32.88
CA SER A 22 -9.68 -5.46 -32.79
C SER A 22 -9.80 -6.03 -31.37
N GLY A 23 -10.60 -5.37 -30.53
CA GLY A 23 -11.08 -5.85 -29.23
C GLY A 23 -10.09 -5.70 -28.09
N ILE A 24 -10.50 -4.94 -27.07
CA ILE A 24 -9.86 -4.92 -25.75
C ILE A 24 -10.18 -6.27 -25.08
N LYS A 25 -9.18 -6.95 -24.52
CA LYS A 25 -9.34 -8.29 -23.91
C LYS A 25 -8.93 -8.27 -22.45
N TYR A 26 -9.55 -9.12 -21.64
CA TYR A 26 -9.07 -9.32 -20.26
C TYR A 26 -7.66 -9.92 -20.23
N ARG A 27 -6.85 -9.46 -19.28
CA ARG A 27 -5.54 -10.01 -18.92
C ARG A 27 -5.37 -9.98 -17.41
N CYS A 28 -4.65 -10.96 -16.88
CA CYS A 28 -4.16 -10.90 -15.51
C CYS A 28 -3.09 -9.80 -15.39
N ILE A 29 -3.22 -8.95 -14.38
CA ILE A 29 -2.33 -7.80 -14.13
C ILE A 29 -1.67 -7.83 -12.75
N ALA A 30 -2.19 -8.66 -11.84
CA ALA A 30 -1.58 -8.99 -10.56
C ALA A 30 -2.08 -10.36 -10.10
N ALA A 31 -1.25 -11.09 -9.37
CA ALA A 31 -1.64 -12.36 -8.77
C ALA A 31 -0.90 -12.55 -7.44
N LEU A 32 -1.56 -13.14 -6.46
CA LEU A 32 -1.04 -13.37 -5.11
C LEU A 32 -1.41 -14.78 -4.65
N HIS A 33 -0.47 -15.42 -3.96
CA HIS A 33 -0.69 -16.67 -3.25
C HIS A 33 -0.76 -16.39 -1.74
N HIS A 34 -1.91 -16.69 -1.14
CA HIS A 34 -2.14 -16.57 0.30
C HIS A 34 -2.04 -17.96 0.95
N GLN A 35 -1.31 -18.07 2.06
CA GLN A 35 -1.38 -19.27 2.90
C GLN A 35 -2.49 -19.08 3.95
N TRP A 36 -2.81 -20.09 4.75
CA TRP A 36 -3.75 -20.00 5.87
C TRP A 36 -5.01 -19.17 5.59
N CYS A 37 -5.60 -19.35 4.41
CA CYS A 37 -6.76 -18.60 3.95
C CYS A 37 -7.89 -19.60 3.76
N SER A 38 -8.81 -19.68 4.70
CA SER A 38 -9.91 -20.65 4.62
C SER A 38 -11.25 -19.98 4.88
N ASP A 39 -12.31 -20.77 4.68
CA ASP A 39 -13.66 -20.42 5.11
C ASP A 39 -14.14 -19.08 4.54
N THR A 40 -14.30 -18.05 5.39
CA THR A 40 -14.79 -16.72 5.02
C THR A 40 -13.70 -15.74 4.62
N ASP A 41 -12.42 -16.06 4.89
CA ASP A 41 -11.30 -15.14 4.66
C ASP A 41 -11.25 -14.63 3.22
N PRO A 42 -11.43 -15.47 2.16
CA PRO A 42 -11.41 -14.99 0.79
C PRO A 42 -12.51 -13.96 0.48
N LEU A 43 -13.68 -14.05 1.14
CA LEU A 43 -14.79 -13.11 0.93
C LEU A 43 -14.44 -11.76 1.57
N GLU A 44 -13.89 -11.79 2.77
CA GLU A 44 -13.59 -10.61 3.55
C GLU A 44 -12.38 -9.86 2.97
N ALA A 45 -11.34 -10.58 2.59
CA ALA A 45 -10.22 -10.00 1.84
C ALA A 45 -10.65 -9.41 0.50
N THR A 46 -11.63 -10.01 -0.18
CA THR A 46 -12.21 -9.45 -1.41
C THR A 46 -12.95 -8.15 -1.12
N ARG A 47 -13.74 -8.09 -0.04
CA ARG A 47 -14.42 -6.86 0.40
C ARG A 47 -13.43 -5.76 0.73
N SER A 48 -12.41 -6.05 1.55
CA SER A 48 -11.37 -5.10 1.90
C SER A 48 -10.63 -4.58 0.67
N PHE A 49 -10.36 -5.45 -0.31
CA PHE A 49 -9.78 -5.02 -1.58
C PHE A 49 -10.73 -4.10 -2.37
N PHE A 50 -12.04 -4.38 -2.38
CA PHE A 50 -13.05 -3.52 -3.03
C PHE A 50 -13.08 -2.13 -2.41
N ASP A 51 -13.05 -2.04 -1.08
CA ASP A 51 -13.03 -0.75 -0.37
C ASP A 51 -11.78 0.07 -0.70
N LEU A 52 -10.61 -0.60 -0.83
CA LEU A 52 -9.38 0.05 -1.25
C LEU A 52 -9.42 0.52 -2.71
N VAL A 53 -9.83 -0.31 -3.66
CA VAL A 53 -9.81 0.06 -5.08
C VAL A 53 -10.86 1.10 -5.44
N LYS A 54 -11.97 1.17 -4.67
CA LYS A 54 -13.02 2.19 -4.83
C LYS A 54 -12.61 3.57 -4.29
N GLN A 55 -11.55 3.68 -3.49
CA GLN A 55 -11.02 5.00 -3.11
C GLN A 55 -10.56 5.75 -4.35
N LYS A 56 -11.05 6.98 -4.54
CA LYS A 56 -10.83 7.77 -5.76
C LYS A 56 -9.35 7.87 -6.14
N GLU A 57 -8.50 8.12 -5.15
CA GLU A 57 -7.06 8.27 -5.26
C GLU A 57 -6.36 6.97 -5.67
N ASN A 58 -6.79 5.83 -5.10
CA ASN A 58 -6.28 4.51 -5.47
C ASN A 58 -6.75 4.13 -6.88
N ALA A 59 -8.04 4.33 -7.18
CA ALA A 59 -8.66 4.07 -8.48
C ALA A 59 -7.95 4.83 -9.61
N GLU A 60 -7.57 6.08 -9.39
CA GLU A 60 -6.81 6.90 -10.33
C GLU A 60 -5.48 6.23 -10.73
N ILE A 61 -4.74 5.70 -9.76
CA ILE A 61 -3.46 5.05 -9.99
C ILE A 61 -3.66 3.70 -10.67
N ILE A 62 -4.67 2.91 -10.26
CA ILE A 62 -5.01 1.64 -10.93
C ILE A 62 -5.33 1.89 -12.42
N ARG A 63 -6.14 2.90 -12.73
CA ARG A 63 -6.43 3.28 -14.14
C ARG A 63 -5.14 3.67 -14.87
N ALA A 64 -4.25 4.41 -14.21
CA ALA A 64 -2.96 4.77 -14.78
C ALA A 64 -2.06 3.54 -15.02
N GLU A 65 -2.01 2.57 -14.11
CA GLU A 65 -1.27 1.32 -14.31
C GLU A 65 -1.83 0.51 -15.48
N ILE A 66 -3.16 0.31 -15.53
CA ILE A 66 -3.85 -0.40 -16.63
C ILE A 66 -3.54 0.26 -17.96
N ARG A 67 -3.63 1.59 -18.02
CA ARG A 67 -3.33 2.33 -19.23
C ARG A 67 -1.85 2.27 -19.59
N SER A 68 -0.96 2.25 -18.60
CA SER A 68 0.49 2.14 -18.84
C SER A 68 0.86 0.82 -19.51
N ILE A 69 0.03 -0.23 -19.39
CA ILE A 69 0.27 -1.53 -20.02
C ILE A 69 -0.58 -1.75 -21.29
N ASP A 70 -1.52 -0.84 -21.59
CA ASP A 70 -2.36 -0.87 -22.78
C ASP A 70 -1.52 -0.84 -24.06
N GLY A 71 -1.71 -1.80 -24.95
CA GLY A 71 -1.00 -1.91 -26.22
C GLY A 71 0.47 -2.32 -26.12
N LYS A 72 1.01 -2.61 -24.93
CA LYS A 72 2.44 -2.94 -24.75
C LYS A 72 2.77 -4.42 -24.88
N TYR A 73 1.85 -5.30 -24.48
CA TYR A 73 2.12 -6.73 -24.39
C TYR A 73 1.32 -7.52 -25.42
N ASP A 74 1.98 -8.50 -25.99
CA ASP A 74 1.39 -9.36 -27.01
C ASP A 74 0.33 -10.31 -26.40
N GLY A 75 -0.39 -11.02 -27.26
CA GLY A 75 -1.26 -12.12 -26.84
C GLY A 75 -0.48 -13.34 -26.32
N PRO A 76 -1.18 -14.38 -25.83
CA PRO A 76 -0.57 -15.67 -25.51
C PRO A 76 0.27 -16.21 -26.69
N GLY A 77 1.52 -16.59 -26.44
CA GLY A 77 2.41 -17.23 -27.43
C GLY A 77 3.42 -16.33 -28.16
N PHE A 78 3.57 -15.06 -27.76
CA PHE A 78 4.44 -14.09 -28.43
C PHE A 78 5.70 -13.69 -27.64
N ARG A 79 6.63 -12.98 -28.31
CA ARG A 79 8.00 -12.69 -27.83
C ARG A 79 8.06 -11.65 -26.70
N SER A 80 7.16 -10.67 -26.65
CA SER A 80 7.19 -9.65 -25.59
C SER A 80 6.56 -10.21 -24.31
N LYS A 81 7.40 -10.70 -23.40
CA LYS A 81 6.94 -11.26 -22.14
C LYS A 81 6.37 -10.15 -21.26
N MET A 82 5.11 -10.29 -20.88
CA MET A 82 4.48 -9.48 -19.84
C MET A 82 5.33 -9.56 -18.55
N PRO A 83 5.59 -8.44 -17.85
CA PRO A 83 6.29 -8.45 -16.57
C PRO A 83 5.66 -9.42 -15.59
N ARG A 84 6.45 -9.88 -14.61
CA ARG A 84 5.91 -10.75 -13.54
C ARG A 84 4.74 -10.08 -12.83
N VAL A 85 4.83 -8.78 -12.59
CA VAL A 85 3.81 -7.96 -11.93
C VAL A 85 3.61 -6.68 -12.76
N PRO A 86 2.69 -6.68 -13.75
CA PRO A 86 2.46 -5.53 -14.64
C PRO A 86 1.92 -4.28 -13.95
N CYS A 87 1.15 -4.46 -12.87
CA CYS A 87 0.53 -3.39 -12.09
C CYS A 87 0.89 -3.55 -10.61
N SER A 88 2.08 -3.08 -10.24
CA SER A 88 2.67 -3.29 -8.91
C SER A 88 1.94 -2.58 -7.78
N PHE A 89 1.36 -1.40 -8.02
CA PHE A 89 0.53 -0.73 -7.02
C PHE A 89 -0.75 -1.52 -6.76
N THR A 90 -1.43 -1.94 -7.82
CA THR A 90 -2.61 -2.81 -7.73
C THR A 90 -2.29 -4.12 -6.99
N ALA A 91 -1.13 -4.71 -7.26
CA ALA A 91 -0.66 -5.91 -6.56
C ALA A 91 -0.36 -5.66 -5.07
N SER A 92 0.13 -4.47 -4.73
CA SER A 92 0.39 -4.07 -3.34
C SER A 92 -0.90 -3.86 -2.56
N LEU A 93 -1.90 -3.19 -3.16
CA LEU A 93 -3.24 -3.08 -2.58
C LEU A 93 -3.86 -4.46 -2.35
N LEU A 94 -3.70 -5.38 -3.31
CA LEU A 94 -4.16 -6.75 -3.18
C LEU A 94 -3.48 -7.45 -2.00
N ALA A 95 -2.16 -7.33 -1.87
CA ALA A 95 -1.44 -7.91 -0.74
C ALA A 95 -1.89 -7.31 0.61
N PHE A 96 -2.05 -5.99 0.69
CA PHE A 96 -2.47 -5.36 1.94
C PHE A 96 -3.90 -5.72 2.33
N ALA A 97 -4.84 -5.81 1.37
CA ALA A 97 -6.20 -6.25 1.65
C ALA A 97 -6.27 -7.71 2.13
N TRP A 98 -5.39 -8.57 1.61
CA TRP A 98 -5.41 -10.00 1.92
C TRP A 98 -4.64 -10.36 3.18
N ASN A 99 -3.64 -9.56 3.57
CA ASN A 99 -2.78 -9.88 4.72
C ASN A 99 -2.99 -8.94 5.93
N VAL A 100 -3.68 -7.80 5.78
CA VAL A 100 -3.77 -6.78 6.85
C VAL A 100 -5.21 -6.30 7.03
N ASP A 101 -5.88 -6.85 8.05
CA ASP A 101 -7.16 -6.37 8.55
C ASP A 101 -7.01 -5.93 10.02
N MET A 102 -7.01 -4.63 10.26
CA MET A 102 -6.90 -4.06 11.61
C MET A 102 -8.25 -3.92 12.32
N GLU A 103 -9.38 -4.15 11.64
CA GLU A 103 -10.72 -3.99 12.24
C GLU A 103 -11.13 -5.20 13.08
N ARG A 104 -10.49 -6.35 12.84
CA ARG A 104 -10.83 -7.62 13.51
C ARG A 104 -10.12 -7.85 14.83
N GLY A 105 -9.06 -7.08 15.12
CA GLY A 105 -8.12 -7.42 16.19
C GLY A 105 -7.41 -8.78 15.98
N GLN A 106 -7.60 -9.42 14.82
CA GLN A 106 -6.96 -10.67 14.44
C GLN A 106 -6.41 -10.49 13.04
N PHE A 107 -5.18 -10.97 12.83
CA PHE A 107 -4.54 -10.85 11.55
C PHE A 107 -4.39 -12.20 10.90
N TYR A 108 -4.75 -12.24 9.62
CA TYR A 108 -4.53 -13.37 8.75
C TYR A 108 -3.17 -13.18 8.07
N LEU A 109 -2.12 -13.33 8.86
CA LEU A 109 -0.76 -13.10 8.38
C LEU A 109 -0.18 -14.41 7.87
N SER A 110 -0.24 -14.60 6.56
CA SER A 110 0.15 -15.88 5.94
C SER A 110 1.06 -15.73 4.73
N GLY A 111 1.11 -14.54 4.14
CA GLY A 111 1.93 -14.23 2.99
C GLY A 111 3.26 -13.60 3.37
N LYS A 112 4.34 -14.06 2.74
CA LYS A 112 5.61 -13.32 2.74
C LYS A 112 5.58 -12.32 1.59
N TRP A 113 5.34 -11.04 1.87
CA TRP A 113 5.44 -10.00 0.84
C TRP A 113 6.90 -9.59 0.58
N PRO A 114 7.34 -9.41 -0.69
CA PRO A 114 6.60 -9.58 -1.95
C PRO A 114 6.70 -11.00 -2.54
N SER A 115 7.31 -11.96 -1.84
CA SER A 115 7.54 -13.33 -2.35
C SER A 115 6.26 -14.14 -2.64
N SER A 116 5.13 -13.77 -2.04
CA SER A 116 3.79 -14.31 -2.32
C SER A 116 3.23 -13.86 -3.67
N LEU A 117 3.87 -12.90 -4.36
CA LEU A 117 3.45 -12.47 -5.70
C LEU A 117 3.66 -13.58 -6.72
N LEU A 118 2.58 -13.91 -7.42
CA LEU A 118 2.56 -14.86 -8.50
C LEU A 118 2.78 -14.15 -9.85
N PRO A 119 3.39 -14.80 -10.85
CA PRO A 119 3.52 -14.20 -12.18
C PRO A 119 2.16 -13.96 -12.83
N ALA A 120 1.88 -12.75 -13.29
CA ALA A 120 0.63 -12.43 -14.00
C ALA A 120 0.44 -13.27 -15.28
N SER A 121 1.52 -13.78 -15.87
CA SER A 121 1.48 -14.66 -17.04
C SER A 121 1.09 -16.11 -16.73
N MET A 122 0.93 -16.50 -15.47
CA MET A 122 0.59 -17.88 -15.11
C MET A 122 -0.88 -18.20 -15.38
N GLY A 123 -1.15 -19.49 -15.61
CA GLY A 123 -2.52 -20.03 -15.63
C GLY A 123 -3.12 -20.09 -14.23
N THR A 124 -4.45 -19.99 -14.12
CA THR A 124 -5.14 -19.93 -12.82
C THR A 124 -4.93 -21.20 -11.99
N TRP A 125 -4.69 -22.34 -12.64
CA TRP A 125 -4.50 -23.64 -11.96
C TRP A 125 -3.04 -24.12 -11.95
N GLN A 126 -2.08 -23.24 -12.24
CA GLN A 126 -0.66 -23.61 -12.32
C GLN A 126 0.08 -23.56 -10.98
N GLY A 127 -0.47 -22.90 -9.97
CA GLY A 127 0.12 -22.88 -8.64
C GLY A 127 -0.50 -23.92 -7.71
N ASP A 128 0.12 -24.09 -6.55
CA ASP A 128 -0.39 -24.95 -5.48
C ASP A 128 -1.59 -24.25 -4.81
N ASN A 129 -2.75 -24.90 -4.82
CA ASN A 129 -4.00 -24.35 -4.33
C ASN A 129 -4.96 -25.47 -3.92
N ASN A 130 -5.40 -25.47 -2.66
CA ASN A 130 -6.34 -26.46 -2.13
C ASN A 130 -7.65 -25.84 -1.62
N GLU A 131 -7.74 -24.51 -1.42
CA GLU A 131 -8.95 -23.84 -0.93
C GLU A 131 -9.80 -23.18 -2.01
N GLY A 132 -9.16 -22.73 -3.10
CA GLY A 132 -9.87 -22.13 -4.22
C GLY A 132 -9.16 -20.92 -4.80
N ILE A 133 -9.82 -20.31 -5.76
CA ILE A 133 -9.26 -19.17 -6.49
C ILE A 133 -10.27 -18.04 -6.43
N THR A 134 -9.81 -16.83 -6.10
CA THR A 134 -10.58 -15.60 -6.31
C THR A 134 -10.07 -14.92 -7.58
N VAL A 135 -10.97 -14.52 -8.47
CA VAL A 135 -10.64 -13.67 -9.62
C VAL A 135 -11.39 -12.36 -9.49
N ILE A 136 -10.68 -11.24 -9.61
CA ILE A 136 -11.20 -9.89 -9.40
C ILE A 136 -10.95 -9.06 -10.67
N ASP A 137 -11.98 -8.46 -11.23
CA ASP A 137 -11.89 -7.49 -12.32
C ASP A 137 -11.83 -6.06 -11.79
N VAL A 138 -10.79 -5.32 -12.18
CA VAL A 138 -10.58 -3.90 -11.84
C VAL A 138 -10.53 -3.01 -13.07
N THR A 139 -11.06 -3.47 -14.22
CA THR A 139 -11.17 -2.66 -15.44
C THR A 139 -11.83 -1.31 -15.17
N SER A 140 -12.81 -1.29 -14.25
CA SER A 140 -13.43 -0.08 -13.72
C SER A 140 -13.33 -0.12 -12.20
N PRO A 141 -12.30 0.49 -11.58
CA PRO A 141 -12.06 0.36 -10.15
C PRO A 141 -13.22 0.83 -9.25
N ASP A 142 -14.10 1.72 -9.73
CA ASP A 142 -15.29 2.16 -8.99
C ASP A 142 -16.42 1.10 -8.96
N ALA A 143 -16.38 0.15 -9.90
CA ALA A 143 -17.36 -0.91 -10.07
C ALA A 143 -16.64 -2.25 -10.35
N PRO A 144 -15.81 -2.73 -9.39
CA PRO A 144 -15.08 -3.98 -9.56
C PRO A 144 -16.05 -5.16 -9.64
N ALA A 145 -15.58 -6.27 -10.20
CA ALA A 145 -16.33 -7.52 -10.21
C ALA A 145 -15.49 -8.66 -9.66
N PHE A 146 -16.11 -9.73 -9.17
CA PHE A 146 -15.39 -10.88 -8.62
C PHE A 146 -16.03 -12.23 -8.98
N GLY A 147 -15.29 -13.31 -8.74
CA GLY A 147 -15.83 -14.66 -8.76
C GLY A 147 -14.91 -15.62 -8.03
N PHE A 148 -15.50 -16.60 -7.33
CA PHE A 148 -14.78 -17.65 -6.65
C PHE A 148 -14.79 -18.93 -7.47
N LEU A 149 -13.68 -19.67 -7.51
CA LEU A 149 -13.52 -20.90 -8.29
C LEU A 149 -12.99 -22.01 -7.38
N ARG A 150 -13.67 -23.16 -7.38
CA ARG A 150 -13.13 -24.44 -6.88
C ARG A 150 -12.93 -25.48 -7.98
N SER A 151 -13.41 -25.17 -9.19
CA SER A 151 -13.13 -25.95 -10.40
C SER A 151 -13.18 -25.03 -11.62
N LYS A 152 -12.67 -25.52 -12.76
CA LYS A 152 -12.71 -24.79 -14.03
C LYS A 152 -14.12 -24.49 -14.54
N ASN A 153 -15.11 -25.26 -14.10
CA ASN A 153 -16.43 -25.31 -14.72
C ASN A 153 -17.47 -24.41 -14.05
N ASN A 154 -17.15 -23.84 -12.89
CA ASN A 154 -18.16 -23.12 -12.11
C ASN A 154 -17.58 -21.88 -11.42
N ILE A 155 -18.26 -20.75 -11.61
CA ILE A 155 -18.04 -19.51 -10.88
C ILE A 155 -19.05 -19.51 -9.74
N LEU A 156 -18.56 -19.57 -8.52
CA LEU A 156 -19.36 -19.68 -7.31
C LEU A 156 -19.73 -18.30 -6.79
N THR A 157 -20.99 -18.16 -6.36
CA THR A 157 -21.42 -17.04 -5.51
C THR A 157 -20.75 -17.13 -4.13
N PRO A 158 -20.69 -16.03 -3.35
CA PRO A 158 -20.16 -16.07 -1.98
C PRO A 158 -20.77 -17.20 -1.13
N ALA A 159 -22.11 -17.35 -1.14
CA ALA A 159 -22.80 -18.39 -0.39
C ALA A 159 -22.46 -19.82 -0.85
N GLN A 160 -22.32 -20.03 -2.17
CA GLN A 160 -21.90 -21.33 -2.70
C GLN A 160 -20.45 -21.67 -2.36
N TYR A 161 -19.56 -20.67 -2.37
CA TYR A 161 -18.16 -20.86 -2.01
C TYR A 161 -18.00 -21.27 -0.55
N VAL A 162 -18.66 -20.54 0.36
CA VAL A 162 -18.66 -20.84 1.80
C VAL A 162 -19.25 -22.22 2.08
N ARG A 163 -20.43 -22.55 1.51
CA ARG A 163 -21.05 -23.88 1.67
C ARG A 163 -20.10 -25.01 1.25
N GLN A 164 -19.45 -24.87 0.09
CA GLN A 164 -18.49 -25.87 -0.37
C GLN A 164 -17.23 -25.96 0.49
N SER A 165 -16.89 -24.92 1.26
CA SER A 165 -15.76 -24.93 2.18
C SER A 165 -16.06 -25.81 3.38
N PHE A 166 -17.27 -25.70 3.95
CA PHE A 166 -17.73 -26.54 5.05
C PHE A 166 -17.95 -28.01 4.65
N ASP A 167 -18.44 -28.28 3.43
CA ASP A 167 -18.67 -29.66 2.97
C ASP A 167 -17.37 -30.51 2.85
N ILE A 168 -16.19 -29.87 2.73
CA ILE A 168 -14.90 -30.58 2.63
C ILE A 168 -14.43 -31.11 3.99
N PHE A 169 -14.94 -30.55 5.10
CA PHE A 169 -14.63 -31.00 6.45
C PHE A 169 -15.86 -31.70 7.06
N PRO A 170 -16.21 -32.92 6.63
CA PRO A 170 -17.25 -33.66 7.31
C PRO A 170 -16.80 -33.87 8.76
N ALA A 171 -17.63 -33.43 9.71
CA ALA A 171 -17.45 -33.55 11.16
C ALA A 171 -17.12 -34.97 11.66
N ALA A 172 -17.20 -35.98 10.80
CA ALA A 172 -17.07 -37.40 11.11
C ALA A 172 -15.63 -37.93 11.30
N GLY A 173 -14.58 -37.13 11.07
CA GLY A 173 -13.20 -37.63 11.08
C GLY A 173 -12.25 -37.10 12.16
N MET A 174 -12.60 -36.01 12.84
CA MET A 174 -11.65 -35.28 13.70
C MET A 174 -11.74 -35.66 15.19
N LEU A 175 -12.77 -36.41 15.59
CA LEU A 175 -12.93 -36.89 16.97
C LEU A 175 -12.25 -38.25 17.27
N ASP A 176 -11.68 -38.93 16.27
CA ASP A 176 -11.18 -40.32 16.44
C ASP A 176 -9.65 -40.49 16.23
N GLY A 177 -8.86 -39.40 16.25
CA GLY A 177 -7.47 -39.47 15.78
C GLY A 177 -6.46 -38.48 16.35
N GLY A 178 -6.26 -38.46 17.67
CA GLY A 178 -4.92 -38.40 18.27
C GLY A 178 -3.97 -37.22 18.03
N ILE A 179 -4.41 -36.04 17.59
CA ILE A 179 -3.55 -34.83 17.55
C ILE A 179 -3.90 -33.90 18.73
N THR A 180 -3.74 -34.44 19.93
CA THR A 180 -3.74 -33.71 21.22
C THR A 180 -2.43 -33.96 21.97
N GLU A 181 -1.29 -34.02 21.26
CA GLU A 181 0.03 -34.24 21.87
C GLU A 181 0.91 -32.99 22.00
N GLY A 182 0.36 -31.78 21.82
CA GLY A 182 1.15 -30.53 21.86
C GLY A 182 0.60 -29.40 22.74
N TYR A 183 -0.72 -29.33 22.91
CA TYR A 183 -1.34 -28.50 23.94
C TYR A 183 -1.78 -29.45 25.05
N SER A 184 -0.87 -29.73 25.99
CA SER A 184 -1.28 -30.29 27.28
C SER A 184 -2.09 -29.20 27.97
N ILE A 185 -3.37 -29.09 27.63
CA ILE A 185 -4.35 -28.72 28.64
C ILE A 185 -4.15 -29.81 29.68
N GLU A 186 -3.44 -29.50 30.77
CA GLU A 186 -3.40 -30.37 31.93
C GLU A 186 -4.83 -30.84 32.13
N SER A 187 -5.01 -32.15 32.04
CA SER A 187 -6.29 -32.81 32.18
C SER A 187 -6.83 -32.42 33.55
N VAL A 188 -7.58 -31.32 33.59
CA VAL A 188 -8.51 -31.06 34.65
C VAL A 188 -9.51 -32.18 34.48
N GLU A 189 -9.34 -33.23 35.29
CA GLU A 189 -10.33 -34.27 35.51
C GLU A 189 -11.56 -33.57 36.09
N MET A 190 -12.32 -32.88 35.23
CA MET A 190 -13.66 -32.43 35.57
C MET A 190 -14.54 -33.67 35.50
N GLU A 191 -14.54 -34.45 36.59
CA GLU A 191 -15.64 -35.34 36.93
C GLU A 191 -16.90 -34.48 37.14
N GLY A 192 -17.53 -34.05 36.05
CA GLY A 192 -18.65 -33.11 36.12
C GLY A 192 -19.33 -32.91 34.78
N ASP A 193 -20.44 -33.66 34.60
CA ASP A 193 -21.59 -33.35 33.74
C ASP A 193 -21.33 -33.29 32.21
N GLU A 194 -21.51 -34.43 31.53
CA GLU A 194 -21.49 -34.55 30.07
C GLU A 194 -22.48 -33.58 29.36
N SER A 195 -23.48 -33.03 30.08
CA SER A 195 -24.45 -32.08 29.50
C SER A 195 -23.87 -30.71 29.15
N LEU A 196 -22.75 -30.29 29.75
CA LEU A 196 -22.14 -28.97 29.47
C LEU A 196 -21.32 -28.95 28.16
N VAL A 197 -20.93 -30.11 27.63
CA VAL A 197 -20.14 -30.20 26.40
C VAL A 197 -21.01 -30.03 25.15
N GLU A 198 -22.26 -30.54 25.18
CA GLU A 198 -23.21 -30.36 24.06
C GLU A 198 -23.64 -28.90 23.90
N ASP A 199 -23.94 -28.19 25.00
CA ASP A 199 -24.31 -26.75 24.96
C ASP A 199 -23.17 -25.86 24.40
N THR A 200 -21.91 -26.27 24.59
CA THR A 200 -20.75 -25.50 24.10
C THR A 200 -20.53 -25.68 22.59
N LEU A 201 -20.86 -26.85 22.03
CA LEU A 201 -20.73 -27.13 20.59
C LEU A 201 -21.85 -26.48 19.77
N GLU A 202 -23.09 -26.45 20.26
CA GLU A 202 -24.21 -25.78 19.57
C GLU A 202 -23.99 -24.26 19.45
N GLY A 203 -23.36 -23.63 20.45
CA GLY A 203 -23.03 -22.21 20.42
C GLY A 203 -21.97 -21.84 19.36
N TYR A 204 -21.04 -22.75 19.05
CA TYR A 204 -19.97 -22.52 18.09
C TYR A 204 -20.45 -22.52 16.64
N ASP A 205 -21.36 -23.45 16.30
CA ASP A 205 -21.95 -23.54 14.95
C ASP A 205 -22.75 -22.26 14.62
N GLY A 206 -23.52 -21.77 15.59
CA GLY A 206 -24.29 -20.52 15.44
C GLY A 206 -23.44 -19.25 15.28
N ALA A 207 -22.23 -19.21 15.85
CA ALA A 207 -21.32 -18.07 15.70
C ALA A 207 -20.63 -18.08 14.32
N LEU A 208 -20.14 -19.24 13.88
CA LEU A 208 -19.56 -19.42 12.54
C LEU A 208 -20.57 -19.08 11.44
N ASP A 209 -21.83 -19.48 11.61
CA ASP A 209 -22.91 -19.12 10.70
C ASP A 209 -23.12 -17.60 10.61
N GLN A 210 -23.02 -16.87 11.72
CA GLN A 210 -23.15 -15.40 11.71
C GLN A 210 -21.98 -14.72 11.00
N PHE A 211 -20.75 -15.18 11.22
CA PHE A 211 -19.58 -14.67 10.50
C PHE A 211 -19.69 -14.94 8.99
N ALA A 212 -20.05 -16.17 8.62
CA ALA A 212 -20.31 -16.55 7.23
C ALA A 212 -21.40 -15.69 6.59
N GLN A 213 -22.53 -15.50 7.26
CA GLN A 213 -23.61 -14.65 6.75
C GLN A 213 -23.18 -13.19 6.59
N LYS A 214 -22.41 -12.64 7.54
CA LYS A 214 -21.86 -11.28 7.45
C LYS A 214 -20.92 -11.14 6.26
N ALA A 215 -20.02 -12.11 6.05
CA ALA A 215 -19.09 -12.11 4.92
C ALA A 215 -19.82 -12.22 3.56
N ILE A 216 -20.85 -13.07 3.48
CA ILE A 216 -21.71 -13.22 2.29
C ILE A 216 -22.45 -11.91 2.00
N ALA A 217 -23.07 -11.31 3.01
CA ALA A 217 -23.83 -10.07 2.88
C ALA A 217 -22.94 -8.89 2.45
N ALA A 218 -21.67 -8.86 2.88
CA ALA A 218 -20.72 -7.81 2.50
C ALA A 218 -20.39 -7.75 0.99
N LEU A 219 -20.62 -8.85 0.26
CA LEU A 219 -20.45 -8.95 -1.19
C LEU A 219 -21.79 -9.05 -1.94
N GLU A 220 -22.92 -8.93 -1.25
CA GLU A 220 -24.23 -8.96 -1.89
C GLU A 220 -24.43 -7.71 -2.77
N GLY A 221 -24.95 -7.92 -3.99
CA GLY A 221 -25.15 -6.85 -4.97
C GLY A 221 -23.90 -6.41 -5.74
N GLU A 222 -22.70 -6.85 -5.34
CA GLU A 222 -21.48 -6.61 -6.09
C GLU A 222 -21.47 -7.45 -7.38
N LYS A 223 -20.86 -6.90 -8.44
CA LYS A 223 -20.88 -7.52 -9.77
C LYS A 223 -20.07 -8.81 -9.79
N MET A 224 -20.61 -9.87 -10.42
CA MET A 224 -19.85 -11.09 -10.65
C MET A 224 -19.16 -11.10 -12.02
N ILE A 225 -17.97 -11.71 -12.10
CA ILE A 225 -17.31 -11.98 -13.37
C ILE A 225 -18.03 -13.09 -14.15
N THR A 226 -17.79 -13.16 -15.45
CA THR A 226 -18.39 -14.18 -16.32
C THR A 226 -17.35 -15.16 -16.87
N LEU A 227 -17.83 -16.29 -17.40
CA LEU A 227 -16.96 -17.30 -18.02
C LEU A 227 -16.28 -16.78 -19.28
N GLU A 228 -16.89 -15.82 -19.98
CA GLU A 228 -16.28 -15.09 -21.10
C GLU A 228 -15.06 -14.27 -20.64
N MET A 229 -15.16 -13.60 -19.48
CA MET A 229 -14.04 -12.85 -18.92
C MET A 229 -12.85 -13.78 -18.61
N LEU A 230 -13.12 -14.95 -18.01
CA LEU A 230 -12.10 -15.98 -17.75
C LEU A 230 -11.51 -16.56 -19.04
N ALA A 231 -12.33 -16.82 -20.06
CA ALA A 231 -11.87 -17.31 -21.36
C ALA A 231 -11.05 -16.27 -22.13
N GLU A 232 -11.32 -14.97 -21.96
CA GLU A 232 -10.49 -13.91 -22.53
C GLU A 232 -9.13 -13.79 -21.81
N ALA A 233 -9.13 -13.88 -20.47
CA ALA A 233 -7.93 -13.78 -19.64
C ALA A 233 -7.02 -15.00 -19.76
N TRP A 234 -7.60 -16.21 -19.76
CA TRP A 234 -6.89 -17.49 -19.88
C TRP A 234 -7.52 -18.41 -20.94
N PRO A 235 -7.31 -18.11 -22.24
CA PRO A 235 -7.94 -18.86 -23.32
C PRO A 235 -7.69 -20.37 -23.29
N HIS A 236 -6.48 -20.80 -22.91
CA HIS A 236 -6.10 -22.21 -22.86
C HIS A 236 -6.81 -23.01 -21.76
N GLU A 237 -7.33 -22.35 -20.73
CA GLU A 237 -7.99 -23.01 -19.60
C GLU A 237 -9.51 -23.03 -19.74
N TYR A 238 -10.11 -21.93 -20.22
CA TYR A 238 -11.56 -21.74 -20.15
C TYR A 238 -12.29 -21.72 -21.50
N THR A 239 -11.59 -21.69 -22.65
CA THR A 239 -12.27 -21.65 -23.96
C THR A 239 -13.14 -22.89 -24.19
N GLU A 240 -12.64 -24.09 -23.87
CA GLU A 240 -13.42 -25.33 -24.04
C GLU A 240 -14.56 -25.41 -23.02
N VAL A 241 -14.34 -24.92 -21.80
CA VAL A 241 -15.38 -24.83 -20.76
C VAL A 241 -16.51 -23.93 -21.22
N LEU A 242 -16.18 -22.75 -21.76
CA LEU A 242 -17.14 -21.81 -22.32
C LEU A 242 -17.93 -22.42 -23.47
N ARG A 243 -17.27 -23.13 -24.38
CA ARG A 243 -17.95 -23.84 -25.48
C ARG A 243 -18.88 -24.94 -24.96
N ALA A 244 -18.46 -25.70 -23.95
CA ALA A 244 -19.29 -26.74 -23.34
C ALA A 244 -20.52 -26.13 -22.64
N ALA A 245 -20.34 -25.06 -21.87
CA ALA A 245 -21.41 -24.33 -21.21
C ALA A 245 -22.43 -23.78 -22.24
N ASN A 246 -21.94 -23.18 -23.34
CA ASN A 246 -22.79 -22.65 -24.41
C ASN A 246 -23.54 -23.75 -25.18
N LYS A 247 -22.96 -24.95 -25.33
CA LYS A 247 -23.69 -26.11 -25.89
C LYS A 247 -24.82 -26.58 -24.96
N SER A 248 -24.60 -26.56 -23.65
CA SER A 248 -25.57 -27.03 -22.66
C SER A 248 -26.77 -26.11 -22.46
N LYS A 249 -26.60 -24.79 -22.60
CA LYS A 249 -27.67 -23.81 -22.35
C LYS A 249 -28.74 -23.76 -23.45
N GLY A 250 -28.59 -24.51 -24.55
CA GLY A 250 -29.41 -24.33 -25.76
C GLY A 250 -29.18 -22.94 -26.36
N GLN A 251 -29.57 -22.73 -27.61
CA GLN A 251 -29.59 -21.38 -28.19
C GLN A 251 -30.69 -20.56 -27.53
N LEU A 252 -30.48 -20.06 -26.31
CA LEU A 252 -31.21 -18.89 -25.88
C LEU A 252 -30.77 -17.74 -26.80
N PRO A 253 -31.72 -16.99 -27.38
CA PRO A 253 -31.39 -15.83 -28.21
C PRO A 253 -30.50 -14.92 -27.37
N LYS A 254 -29.27 -14.66 -27.87
CA LYS A 254 -28.42 -13.63 -27.29
C LYS A 254 -29.25 -12.36 -27.29
N THR A 255 -29.71 -11.94 -26.12
CA THR A 255 -30.13 -10.56 -25.88
C THR A 255 -28.86 -9.76 -26.10
N SER A 256 -28.64 -9.37 -27.36
CA SER A 256 -27.62 -8.41 -27.71
C SER A 256 -28.07 -7.15 -27.01
N GLU A 257 -27.56 -6.91 -25.80
CA GLU A 257 -27.47 -5.57 -25.26
C GLU A 257 -26.61 -4.80 -26.26
N GLU A 258 -27.27 -4.32 -27.30
CA GLU A 258 -26.69 -3.44 -28.28
C GLU A 258 -26.09 -2.29 -27.45
N PRO A 259 -24.77 -2.05 -27.54
CA PRO A 259 -24.14 -1.04 -26.73
C PRO A 259 -24.89 0.24 -27.00
N GLN A 260 -25.65 0.71 -26.00
CA GLN A 260 -26.43 1.93 -26.14
C GLN A 260 -25.43 2.99 -26.57
N LEU A 261 -25.51 3.40 -27.83
CA LEU A 261 -24.71 4.48 -28.39
C LEU A 261 -25.08 5.68 -27.55
N LYS A 262 -24.26 5.99 -26.54
CA LYS A 262 -24.41 7.18 -25.70
C LYS A 262 -24.15 8.35 -26.63
N VAL A 263 -25.20 8.84 -27.27
CA VAL A 263 -25.15 10.08 -28.03
C VAL A 263 -24.70 11.16 -27.05
N PRO A 264 -23.57 11.84 -27.29
CA PRO A 264 -23.09 12.85 -26.36
C PRO A 264 -24.14 13.97 -26.23
N PRO A 265 -24.29 14.56 -25.03
CA PRO A 265 -25.20 15.69 -24.84
C PRO A 265 -24.91 16.80 -25.86
N LEU A 266 -25.96 17.39 -26.44
CA LEU A 266 -25.80 18.50 -27.41
C LEU A 266 -24.94 19.65 -26.85
N VAL A 267 -24.97 19.86 -25.53
CA VAL A 267 -24.15 20.86 -24.82
C VAL A 267 -22.66 20.56 -24.93
N GLU A 268 -22.24 19.29 -24.85
CA GLU A 268 -20.83 18.90 -24.99
C GLU A 268 -20.34 19.12 -26.43
N VAL A 269 -21.15 18.70 -27.41
CA VAL A 269 -20.85 18.90 -28.83
C VAL A 269 -20.74 20.39 -29.17
N ALA A 270 -21.69 21.21 -28.70
CA ALA A 270 -21.67 22.65 -28.92
C ALA A 270 -20.46 23.32 -28.22
N LEU A 271 -20.11 22.88 -27.01
CA LEU A 271 -18.95 23.39 -26.29
C LEU A 271 -17.63 23.04 -26.97
N GLU A 272 -17.50 21.82 -27.50
CA GLU A 272 -16.32 21.39 -28.25
C GLU A 272 -16.11 22.24 -29.50
N GLN A 273 -17.19 22.49 -30.27
CA GLN A 273 -17.13 23.36 -31.45
C GLN A 273 -16.81 24.81 -31.08
N ALA A 274 -17.40 25.33 -30.00
CA ALA A 274 -17.12 26.68 -29.52
C ALA A 274 -15.66 26.84 -29.05
N LEU A 275 -15.11 25.82 -28.37
CA LEU A 275 -13.71 25.78 -27.96
C LEU A 275 -12.77 25.76 -29.17
N ALA A 276 -13.05 24.90 -30.15
CA ALA A 276 -12.25 24.83 -31.37
C ALA A 276 -12.24 26.17 -32.11
N HIS A 277 -13.40 26.83 -32.23
CA HIS A 277 -13.51 28.15 -32.86
C HIS A 277 -12.75 29.24 -32.08
N ALA A 278 -12.95 29.30 -30.76
CA ALA A 278 -12.26 30.24 -29.89
C ALA A 278 -10.72 30.11 -30.00
N MET A 279 -10.21 28.87 -30.00
CA MET A 279 -8.78 28.60 -30.16
C MET A 279 -8.24 29.01 -31.53
N GLN A 280 -9.01 28.78 -32.59
CA GLN A 280 -8.65 29.15 -33.96
C GLN A 280 -8.59 30.68 -34.14
N CYS A 281 -9.52 31.41 -33.53
CA CYS A 281 -9.59 32.86 -33.59
C CYS A 281 -8.67 33.55 -32.56
N GLY A 282 -8.16 32.81 -31.57
CA GLY A 282 -7.38 33.37 -30.46
C GLY A 282 -8.22 34.21 -29.49
N ASP A 283 -9.55 34.05 -29.50
CA ASP A 283 -10.49 34.76 -28.63
C ASP A 283 -11.25 33.76 -27.76
N THR A 284 -10.79 33.60 -26.51
CA THR A 284 -11.40 32.73 -25.51
C THR A 284 -12.41 33.44 -24.62
N TYR A 285 -12.62 34.75 -24.79
CA TYR A 285 -13.35 35.60 -23.85
C TYR A 285 -14.78 35.11 -23.58
N SER A 286 -15.51 34.74 -24.64
CA SER A 286 -16.89 34.25 -24.51
C SER A 286 -16.99 32.94 -23.70
N LEU A 287 -15.96 32.09 -23.73
CA LEU A 287 -15.93 30.85 -22.94
C LEU A 287 -15.59 31.14 -21.49
N GLU A 288 -14.70 32.11 -21.25
CA GLU A 288 -14.31 32.56 -19.93
C GLU A 288 -15.50 33.18 -19.18
N GLU A 289 -16.33 33.97 -19.86
CA GLU A 289 -17.58 34.51 -19.32
C GLU A 289 -18.59 33.42 -18.93
N SER A 290 -18.44 32.19 -19.41
CA SER A 290 -19.34 31.08 -19.06
C SER A 290 -18.86 30.23 -17.87
N LEU A 291 -17.65 30.46 -17.35
CA LEU A 291 -17.03 29.62 -16.32
C LEU A 291 -17.79 29.60 -14.98
N TRP A 292 -18.58 30.63 -14.70
CA TRP A 292 -19.40 30.70 -13.49
C TRP A 292 -20.57 29.69 -13.50
N LEU A 293 -20.88 29.09 -14.65
CA LEU A 293 -21.92 28.07 -14.76
C LEU A 293 -21.46 26.76 -14.08
N PRO A 294 -22.27 26.14 -13.19
CA PRO A 294 -21.92 24.90 -12.51
C PRO A 294 -21.50 23.78 -13.48
N GLY A 295 -20.37 23.13 -13.20
CA GLY A 295 -19.79 22.04 -14.00
C GLY A 295 -19.14 22.47 -15.32
N ARG A 296 -19.27 23.75 -15.73
CA ARG A 296 -18.73 24.24 -17.00
C ARG A 296 -17.21 24.21 -17.03
N ALA A 297 -16.57 24.56 -15.91
CA ALA A 297 -15.12 24.53 -15.78
C ALA A 297 -14.56 23.10 -15.97
N ASP A 298 -15.20 22.09 -15.37
CA ASP A 298 -14.81 20.68 -15.52
C ASP A 298 -14.97 20.20 -16.97
N SER A 299 -16.09 20.52 -17.62
CA SER A 299 -16.31 20.17 -19.03
C SER A 299 -15.29 20.84 -19.95
N LEU A 300 -14.98 22.13 -19.73
CA LEU A 300 -13.94 22.84 -20.48
C LEU A 300 -12.56 22.25 -20.24
N LEU A 301 -12.22 21.91 -18.99
CA LEU A 301 -10.95 21.26 -18.67
C LEU A 301 -10.79 19.92 -19.41
N GLN A 302 -11.84 19.10 -19.43
CA GLN A 302 -11.84 17.83 -20.17
C GLN A 302 -11.64 18.03 -21.67
N LEU A 303 -12.25 19.07 -22.27
CA LEU A 303 -12.08 19.37 -23.69
C LEU A 303 -10.71 19.97 -24.02
N LEU A 304 -10.18 20.82 -23.14
CA LEU A 304 -8.82 21.37 -23.24
C LEU A 304 -7.76 20.26 -23.18
N ARG A 305 -7.96 19.24 -22.32
CA ARG A 305 -7.06 18.09 -22.22
C ARG A 305 -7.00 17.23 -23.48
N LYS A 306 -8.04 17.24 -24.31
CA LYS A 306 -8.05 16.50 -25.59
C LYS A 306 -7.20 17.17 -26.67
N GLN A 307 -6.75 18.41 -26.46
CA GLN A 307 -5.94 19.13 -27.44
C GLN A 307 -4.51 18.60 -27.43
N SER A 308 -4.00 18.21 -28.61
CA SER A 308 -2.66 17.67 -28.76
C SER A 308 -2.09 18.07 -30.14
N PRO A 309 -1.06 18.93 -30.21
CA PRO A 309 -0.40 19.63 -29.09
C PRO A 309 -1.33 20.65 -28.39
N PHE A 310 -0.99 21.03 -27.15
CA PHE A 310 -1.73 22.07 -26.43
C PHE A 310 -1.42 23.46 -27.01
N PRO A 311 -2.43 24.22 -27.46
CA PRO A 311 -2.23 25.51 -28.11
C PRO A 311 -1.96 26.64 -27.10
N ASP A 312 -0.98 27.50 -27.40
CA ASP A 312 -0.67 28.67 -26.56
C ASP A 312 -1.86 29.64 -26.45
N SER A 313 -2.71 29.74 -27.48
CA SER A 313 -3.91 30.59 -27.46
C SER A 313 -4.95 30.17 -26.42
N ALA A 314 -4.90 28.93 -25.91
CA ALA A 314 -5.82 28.45 -24.87
C ALA A 314 -5.26 28.60 -23.45
N MET A 315 -4.03 29.08 -23.27
CA MET A 315 -3.40 29.16 -21.93
C MET A 315 -4.11 30.12 -20.99
N SER A 316 -4.62 31.26 -21.49
CA SER A 316 -5.41 32.20 -20.70
C SER A 316 -6.70 31.55 -20.17
N LEU A 317 -7.40 30.80 -21.02
CA LEU A 317 -8.60 30.06 -20.65
C LEU A 317 -8.27 28.97 -19.62
N LEU A 318 -7.21 28.20 -19.82
CA LEU A 318 -6.78 27.17 -18.87
C LEU A 318 -6.48 27.77 -17.49
N LEU A 319 -5.76 28.89 -17.42
CA LEU A 319 -5.46 29.57 -16.16
C LEU A 319 -6.75 30.00 -15.42
N LYS A 320 -7.76 30.48 -16.14
CA LYS A 320 -9.06 30.85 -15.59
C LYS A 320 -9.88 29.63 -15.15
N VAL A 321 -9.86 28.56 -15.93
CA VAL A 321 -10.48 27.27 -15.59
C VAL A 321 -9.87 26.72 -14.30
N ILE A 322 -8.54 26.72 -14.19
CA ILE A 322 -7.83 26.30 -12.98
C ILE A 322 -8.26 27.15 -11.79
N HIS A 323 -8.31 28.47 -11.95
CA HIS A 323 -8.73 29.38 -10.88
C HIS A 323 -10.13 29.05 -10.35
N GLU A 324 -11.08 28.71 -11.21
CA GLU A 324 -12.44 28.31 -10.80
C GLU A 324 -12.44 26.93 -10.11
N ILE A 325 -11.67 25.97 -10.61
CA ILE A 325 -11.60 24.59 -10.07
C ILE A 325 -10.83 24.51 -8.75
N ARG A 326 -9.94 25.48 -8.43
CA ARG A 326 -9.10 25.49 -7.21
C ARG A 326 -9.85 25.18 -5.91
N ARG A 327 -11.16 25.41 -5.85
CA ARG A 327 -12.01 25.04 -4.72
C ARG A 327 -11.88 23.57 -4.30
N THR A 328 -11.57 22.66 -5.23
CA THR A 328 -11.44 21.22 -4.97
C THR A 328 -10.06 20.83 -4.40
N LYS A 329 -9.08 21.77 -4.35
CA LYS A 329 -7.67 21.54 -3.95
C LYS A 329 -6.94 20.44 -4.74
N SER A 330 -7.56 19.90 -5.79
CA SER A 330 -7.05 18.82 -6.63
C SER A 330 -7.29 19.14 -8.10
N LEU A 331 -6.29 18.90 -8.94
CA LEU A 331 -6.34 19.22 -10.37
C LEU A 331 -5.78 18.05 -11.18
N ASP A 332 -6.52 17.64 -12.19
CA ASP A 332 -6.09 16.61 -13.14
C ASP A 332 -5.81 17.24 -14.52
N LEU A 333 -4.52 17.29 -14.87
CA LEU A 333 -4.01 17.73 -16.17
C LEU A 333 -3.38 16.55 -16.93
N SER A 334 -3.75 15.31 -16.62
CA SER A 334 -3.26 14.15 -17.35
C SER A 334 -3.66 14.23 -18.84
N GLU A 335 -2.74 13.80 -19.71
CA GLU A 335 -2.86 13.85 -21.19
C GLU A 335 -2.95 15.23 -21.83
N SER A 336 -2.85 16.33 -21.08
CA SER A 336 -2.99 17.68 -21.64
C SER A 336 -1.92 18.06 -22.67
N ASN A 337 -0.83 17.28 -22.78
CA ASN A 337 0.28 17.47 -23.70
C ASN A 337 0.88 18.89 -23.63
N LEU A 338 0.89 19.48 -22.42
CA LEU A 338 1.46 20.79 -22.15
C LEU A 338 2.97 20.77 -22.40
N SER A 339 3.50 21.86 -22.96
CA SER A 339 4.94 22.06 -23.07
C SER A 339 5.56 22.49 -21.73
N VAL A 340 6.88 22.34 -21.59
CA VAL A 340 7.63 22.80 -20.41
C VAL A 340 7.39 24.29 -20.13
N ALA A 341 7.40 25.13 -21.16
CA ALA A 341 7.15 26.57 -21.03
C ALA A 341 5.73 26.87 -20.53
N GLN A 342 4.72 26.15 -21.03
CA GLN A 342 3.34 26.28 -20.58
C GLN A 342 3.19 25.85 -19.11
N LEU A 343 3.85 24.75 -18.71
CA LEU A 343 3.83 24.29 -17.31
C LEU A 343 4.45 25.31 -16.36
N HIS A 344 5.55 25.96 -16.75
CA HIS A 344 6.13 27.05 -15.95
C HIS A 344 5.18 28.24 -15.82
N GLN A 345 4.40 28.57 -16.86
CA GLN A 345 3.36 29.60 -16.76
C GLN A 345 2.21 29.20 -15.82
N LEU A 346 1.97 27.90 -15.62
CA LEU A 346 0.95 27.41 -14.69
C LEU A 346 1.39 27.46 -13.22
N ILE A 347 2.68 27.37 -12.91
CA ILE A 347 3.19 27.30 -11.52
C ILE A 347 2.58 28.38 -10.59
N PRO A 348 2.52 29.68 -10.96
CA PRO A 348 1.89 30.70 -10.11
C PRO A 348 0.40 30.46 -9.86
N ALA A 349 -0.28 29.79 -10.78
CA ALA A 349 -1.70 29.45 -10.66
C ALA A 349 -1.96 28.19 -9.81
N LEU A 350 -0.92 27.54 -9.29
CA LEU A 350 -1.03 26.29 -8.53
C LEU A 350 -0.75 26.46 -7.02
N GLN A 351 -0.46 27.69 -6.52
CA GLN A 351 0.02 27.97 -5.15
C GLN A 351 -0.85 27.46 -3.98
N ASP A 352 -2.14 27.16 -4.23
CA ASP A 352 -3.08 26.66 -3.21
C ASP A 352 -3.46 25.19 -3.43
N LEU A 353 -2.91 24.57 -4.48
CA LEU A 353 -3.26 23.24 -4.89
C LEU A 353 -2.52 22.23 -4.00
N ARG A 354 -3.24 21.20 -3.54
CA ARG A 354 -2.66 20.12 -2.72
C ARG A 354 -2.31 18.89 -3.55
N ALA A 355 -3.13 18.57 -4.56
CA ALA A 355 -2.95 17.40 -5.40
C ALA A 355 -2.93 17.78 -6.89
N LEU A 356 -1.92 17.30 -7.62
CA LEU A 356 -1.79 17.51 -9.06
C LEU A 356 -1.53 16.18 -9.77
N ASN A 357 -2.30 15.90 -10.82
CA ASN A 357 -2.03 14.79 -11.73
C ASN A 357 -1.54 15.30 -13.09
N LEU A 358 -0.32 14.90 -13.45
CA LEU A 358 0.36 15.19 -14.72
C LEU A 358 0.64 13.91 -15.53
N SER A 359 -0.05 12.82 -15.23
CA SER A 359 0.19 11.52 -15.89
C SER A 359 0.03 11.59 -17.41
N PHE A 360 0.80 10.78 -18.14
CA PHE A 360 0.75 10.65 -19.59
C PHE A 360 1.02 11.96 -20.35
N ASN A 361 1.79 12.87 -19.77
CA ASN A 361 2.30 14.04 -20.45
C ASN A 361 3.73 13.75 -20.94
N PRO A 362 3.99 13.69 -22.25
CA PRO A 362 5.28 13.26 -22.79
C PRO A 362 6.41 14.28 -22.55
N ASN A 363 6.07 15.53 -22.25
CA ASN A 363 7.03 16.63 -22.09
C ASN A 363 7.44 16.89 -20.63
N ILE A 364 6.91 16.14 -19.65
CA ILE A 364 7.27 16.31 -18.24
C ILE A 364 8.66 15.72 -18.00
N THR A 365 9.62 16.56 -17.62
CA THR A 365 10.97 16.16 -17.24
C THR A 365 11.14 16.19 -15.72
N VAL A 366 12.26 15.66 -15.21
CA VAL A 366 12.61 15.77 -13.78
C VAL A 366 12.82 17.23 -13.36
N ASP A 367 13.32 18.10 -14.23
CA ASP A 367 13.46 19.53 -13.95
C ASP A 367 12.10 20.21 -13.74
N VAL A 368 11.10 19.85 -14.55
CA VAL A 368 9.72 20.34 -14.33
C VAL A 368 9.17 19.88 -12.98
N VAL A 369 9.45 18.62 -12.59
CA VAL A 369 9.07 18.13 -11.25
C VAL A 369 9.74 18.95 -10.16
N ARG A 370 11.04 19.22 -10.28
CA ARG A 370 11.77 20.10 -9.36
C ARG A 370 11.15 21.50 -9.29
N ASP A 371 10.93 22.15 -10.45
CA ASP A 371 10.38 23.50 -10.52
C ASP A 371 8.97 23.59 -9.94
N LEU A 372 8.15 22.54 -10.12
CA LEU A 372 6.83 22.43 -9.49
C LEU A 372 6.93 22.34 -7.96
N LEU A 373 7.85 21.53 -7.42
CA LEU A 373 8.02 21.37 -5.97
C LEU A 373 8.62 22.63 -5.32
N VAL A 374 9.54 23.31 -6.01
CA VAL A 374 10.09 24.60 -5.57
C VAL A 374 9.01 25.68 -5.63
N GLY A 375 8.28 25.73 -6.74
CA GLY A 375 7.32 26.78 -7.03
C GLY A 375 6.05 26.66 -6.20
N VAL A 376 5.56 25.46 -5.91
CA VAL A 376 4.25 25.23 -5.30
C VAL A 376 4.41 24.58 -3.92
N SER A 377 4.50 25.46 -2.94
CA SER A 377 4.87 25.09 -1.57
C SER A 377 3.77 24.30 -0.81
N SER A 378 2.54 24.30 -1.34
CA SER A 378 1.34 23.65 -0.80
C SER A 378 1.17 22.20 -1.25
N PHE A 379 1.99 21.70 -2.19
CA PHE A 379 1.82 20.35 -2.72
C PHE A 379 1.97 19.29 -1.63
N ARG A 380 1.03 18.36 -1.65
CA ARG A 380 1.00 17.14 -0.83
C ARG A 380 1.00 15.89 -1.70
N ARG A 381 0.38 15.92 -2.88
CA ARG A 381 0.28 14.77 -3.79
C ARG A 381 0.63 15.16 -5.23
N LEU A 382 1.52 14.40 -5.85
CA LEU A 382 1.87 14.55 -7.27
C LEU A 382 1.79 13.20 -7.97
N VAL A 383 1.06 13.12 -9.08
CA VAL A 383 0.90 11.91 -9.89
C VAL A 383 1.53 12.11 -11.26
N ILE A 384 2.57 11.34 -11.58
CA ILE A 384 3.38 11.47 -12.82
C ILE A 384 3.55 10.11 -13.51
N MET A 385 2.45 9.37 -13.63
CA MET A 385 2.45 8.04 -14.23
C MET A 385 2.56 8.13 -15.75
N GLY A 386 3.38 7.28 -16.38
CA GLY A 386 3.49 7.24 -17.83
C GLY A 386 4.12 8.50 -18.46
N CYS A 387 4.95 9.24 -17.72
CA CYS A 387 5.74 10.36 -18.22
C CYS A 387 7.14 9.86 -18.62
N PRO A 388 7.41 9.57 -19.91
CA PRO A 388 8.63 8.88 -20.33
C PRO A 388 9.93 9.66 -20.10
N GLN A 389 9.86 10.99 -19.96
CA GLN A 389 11.03 11.85 -19.72
C GLN A 389 11.34 12.02 -18.21
N VAL A 390 10.53 11.45 -17.32
CA VAL A 390 10.84 11.33 -15.89
C VAL A 390 11.46 9.95 -15.68
N GLU A 391 12.76 9.82 -15.91
CA GLU A 391 13.45 8.55 -15.69
C GLU A 391 13.59 8.26 -14.18
N ALA A 392 13.47 6.98 -13.81
CA ALA A 392 13.59 6.53 -12.42
C ALA A 392 14.91 6.99 -11.75
N ASN A 393 16.03 6.83 -12.45
CA ASN A 393 17.35 7.19 -11.93
C ASN A 393 17.50 8.70 -11.71
N ALA A 394 16.99 9.51 -12.63
CA ALA A 394 17.03 10.96 -12.53
C ALA A 394 16.14 11.47 -11.39
N LEU A 395 14.94 10.89 -11.22
CA LEU A 395 14.08 11.19 -10.09
C LEU A 395 14.72 10.80 -8.74
N CYS A 396 15.30 9.61 -8.65
CA CYS A 396 16.02 9.17 -7.45
C CYS A 396 17.25 10.05 -7.17
N ALA A 397 17.96 10.52 -8.21
CA ALA A 397 19.07 11.46 -8.06
C ALA A 397 18.59 12.79 -7.46
N LEU A 398 17.47 13.34 -7.95
CA LEU A 398 16.85 14.55 -7.40
C LEU A 398 16.45 14.37 -5.92
N MET A 399 15.86 13.23 -5.57
CA MET A 399 15.51 12.92 -4.17
C MET A 399 16.74 12.85 -3.25
N ARG A 400 17.89 12.39 -3.76
CA ARG A 400 19.15 12.35 -2.99
C ARG A 400 19.79 13.72 -2.85
N SER A 401 19.82 14.50 -3.93
CA SER A 401 20.50 15.79 -3.95
C SER A 401 19.70 16.87 -3.24
N GLU A 402 18.37 16.81 -3.28
CA GLU A 402 17.47 17.84 -2.75
C GLU A 402 16.28 17.25 -1.97
N PRO A 403 16.56 16.48 -0.90
CA PRO A 403 15.51 15.80 -0.12
C PRO A 403 14.48 16.77 0.47
N SER A 404 14.88 18.03 0.75
CA SER A 404 13.98 19.06 1.30
C SER A 404 12.80 19.41 0.39
N LEU A 405 12.91 19.20 -0.93
CA LEU A 405 11.80 19.41 -1.86
C LEU A 405 10.65 18.43 -1.61
N PHE A 406 10.94 17.27 -1.02
CA PHE A 406 10.01 16.18 -0.81
C PHE A 406 9.48 16.12 0.62
N CYS A 407 10.02 16.89 1.57
CA CYS A 407 9.59 16.89 2.98
C CYS A 407 8.10 17.20 3.18
N ARG A 408 7.50 17.90 2.21
CA ARG A 408 6.10 18.33 2.22
C ARG A 408 5.16 17.38 1.49
N LEU A 409 5.70 16.43 0.71
CA LEU A 409 4.88 15.49 -0.03
C LEU A 409 4.42 14.36 0.88
N GLU A 410 3.12 14.12 0.86
CA GLU A 410 2.49 12.91 1.37
C GLU A 410 2.63 11.77 0.34
N SER A 411 2.60 12.10 -0.95
CA SER A 411 2.59 11.09 -2.01
C SER A 411 3.20 11.60 -3.33
N LEU A 412 4.07 10.78 -3.92
CA LEU A 412 4.54 10.92 -5.30
C LEU A 412 4.33 9.60 -6.04
N MET A 413 3.39 9.60 -6.99
CA MET A 413 3.06 8.41 -7.76
C MET A 413 3.89 8.37 -9.05
N HIS A 414 4.91 7.52 -9.04
CA HIS A 414 5.79 7.25 -10.17
C HIS A 414 6.11 5.74 -10.20
N PRO A 415 6.18 5.07 -11.36
CA PRO A 415 6.37 3.61 -11.42
C PRO A 415 7.55 3.07 -10.59
N ALA A 416 8.66 3.81 -10.54
CA ALA A 416 9.85 3.43 -9.76
C ALA A 416 9.63 3.36 -8.23
N LEU A 417 8.60 4.07 -7.72
CA LEU A 417 8.25 4.12 -6.30
C LEU A 417 7.07 3.21 -5.96
N LEU A 418 6.46 2.58 -6.97
CA LEU A 418 5.30 1.69 -6.82
C LEU A 418 5.66 0.22 -7.03
N ASP A 419 6.82 -0.07 -7.63
CA ASP A 419 7.29 -1.43 -7.85
C ASP A 419 8.13 -1.92 -6.66
N PRO A 420 7.62 -2.87 -5.86
CA PRO A 420 8.33 -3.39 -4.69
C PRO A 420 9.64 -4.10 -5.07
N SER A 421 9.80 -4.54 -6.32
CA SER A 421 11.03 -5.20 -6.80
C SER A 421 12.15 -4.23 -7.16
N THR A 422 11.83 -3.00 -7.58
CA THR A 422 12.81 -1.94 -7.94
C THR A 422 13.08 -0.96 -6.80
N SER A 423 12.31 -1.08 -5.72
CA SER A 423 12.28 -0.19 -4.56
C SER A 423 13.61 -0.01 -3.80
N ARG A 424 14.67 -0.74 -4.16
CA ARG A 424 16.00 -0.63 -3.54
C ARG A 424 16.78 0.62 -3.98
N ASP A 425 16.35 1.27 -5.05
CA ASP A 425 17.13 2.33 -5.70
C ASP A 425 16.69 3.74 -5.28
N PHE A 426 15.66 3.91 -4.46
CA PHE A 426 15.25 5.23 -3.97
C PHE A 426 15.88 5.55 -2.62
N PRO A 427 16.26 6.81 -2.35
CA PRO A 427 16.68 7.22 -1.01
C PRO A 427 15.46 7.25 -0.08
N PRO A 428 15.42 6.45 0.98
CA PRO A 428 14.31 6.49 1.91
C PRO A 428 14.36 7.76 2.76
N ALA A 429 13.22 8.41 2.95
CA ALA A 429 13.07 9.53 3.89
C ALA A 429 12.91 9.04 5.33
N PHE A 430 12.32 7.85 5.51
CA PHE A 430 12.06 7.26 6.83
C PHE A 430 12.11 5.75 6.77
N SER A 431 12.60 5.12 7.84
CA SER A 431 12.59 3.66 8.00
C SER A 431 11.93 3.25 9.31
N VAL A 432 11.33 2.07 9.32
CA VAL A 432 10.87 1.42 10.56
C VAL A 432 11.55 0.08 10.66
N SER A 433 12.27 -0.13 11.75
CA SER A 433 13.01 -1.36 12.04
C SER A 433 12.43 -1.99 13.31
N ILE A 434 11.84 -3.17 13.15
CA ILE A 434 11.24 -3.93 14.25
C ILE A 434 12.15 -5.11 14.56
N SER A 435 12.58 -5.19 15.81
CA SER A 435 13.40 -6.26 16.37
C SER A 435 12.64 -7.04 17.42
N ILE A 436 12.96 -8.32 17.54
CA ILE A 436 12.37 -9.22 18.51
C ILE A 436 13.46 -9.74 19.41
N ALA A 437 13.39 -9.34 20.67
CA ALA A 437 14.27 -9.81 21.73
C ALA A 437 13.93 -11.26 22.10
N GLY A 438 14.88 -11.94 22.76
CA GLY A 438 14.54 -13.14 23.53
C GLY A 438 14.47 -14.48 22.79
N ASP A 439 14.42 -14.59 21.45
CA ASP A 439 14.28 -15.89 20.76
C ASP A 439 15.48 -16.84 21.06
N PRO A 440 15.33 -17.84 21.96
CA PRO A 440 16.45 -18.65 22.46
C PRO A 440 16.98 -19.59 21.38
N LEU A 441 16.11 -19.98 20.44
CA LEU A 441 16.44 -20.88 19.33
C LEU A 441 17.28 -20.17 18.27
N ARG A 442 17.39 -18.84 18.32
CA ARG A 442 18.03 -18.04 17.27
C ARG A 442 19.32 -17.32 17.66
N LYS A 443 19.94 -17.66 18.80
CA LYS A 443 21.30 -17.19 19.17
C LYS A 443 22.37 -17.42 18.09
N VAL A 444 22.09 -18.24 17.07
CA VAL A 444 23.02 -18.63 15.99
C VAL A 444 22.86 -17.77 14.72
N LEU A 445 21.73 -17.07 14.52
CA LEU A 445 21.51 -16.25 13.31
C LEU A 445 21.52 -14.75 13.65
N PRO A 446 22.51 -13.98 13.14
CA PRO A 446 22.52 -12.54 13.33
C PRO A 446 21.31 -11.90 12.62
N LYS A 447 20.53 -11.14 13.40
CA LYS A 447 19.54 -10.12 12.98
C LYS A 447 18.17 -10.62 12.51
N ASN A 448 17.24 -10.83 13.46
CA ASN A 448 15.78 -10.83 13.21
C ASN A 448 15.24 -9.40 13.19
N ILE A 449 15.78 -8.54 12.32
CA ILE A 449 15.26 -7.19 12.17
C ILE A 449 14.52 -7.15 10.85
N SER A 450 13.25 -6.79 10.93
CA SER A 450 12.45 -6.46 9.77
C SER A 450 12.47 -4.95 9.61
N SER A 451 13.05 -4.46 8.52
CA SER A 451 12.98 -3.05 8.17
C SER A 451 12.04 -2.82 7.00
N ILE A 452 11.35 -1.69 7.03
CA ILE A 452 10.62 -1.15 5.89
C ILE A 452 11.10 0.27 5.64
N HIS A 453 11.06 0.68 4.37
CA HIS A 453 11.57 1.97 3.94
C HIS A 453 10.51 2.76 3.18
N LEU A 454 10.28 4.00 3.62
CA LEU A 454 9.34 4.93 3.02
C LEU A 454 10.10 5.98 2.21
N PRO A 455 9.76 6.18 0.91
CA PRO A 455 10.39 7.23 0.11
C PRO A 455 10.00 8.63 0.59
N PHE A 456 8.82 8.77 1.20
CA PHE A 456 8.31 10.01 1.77
C PHE A 456 7.65 9.71 3.11
N CYS A 457 7.59 10.71 3.97
CA CYS A 457 6.85 10.61 5.22
C CYS A 457 6.35 11.99 5.62
N THR A 458 5.21 12.00 6.31
CA THR A 458 4.82 13.15 7.13
C THR A 458 4.82 12.70 8.58
N PRO A 459 5.15 13.59 9.54
CA PRO A 459 5.05 13.28 10.96
C PRO A 459 3.67 12.72 11.34
N THR A 460 2.59 13.27 10.77
CA THR A 460 1.22 12.76 10.94
C THR A 460 1.09 11.31 10.50
N SER A 461 1.50 10.95 9.27
CA SER A 461 1.41 9.57 8.78
C SER A 461 2.27 8.59 9.59
N ILE A 462 3.44 9.04 10.06
CA ILE A 462 4.30 8.21 10.92
C ILE A 462 3.64 7.96 12.26
N VAL A 463 3.17 8.99 12.96
CA VAL A 463 2.54 8.86 14.28
C VAL A 463 1.31 7.96 14.20
N ASP A 464 0.40 8.26 13.27
CA ASP A 464 -0.83 7.51 13.05
C ASP A 464 -0.55 6.06 12.63
N GLY A 465 0.47 5.85 11.78
CA GLY A 465 0.87 4.52 11.33
C GLY A 465 1.48 3.70 12.48
N LEU A 466 2.36 4.30 13.29
CA LEU A 466 3.00 3.64 14.42
C LEU A 466 2.00 3.25 15.51
N VAL A 467 1.01 4.09 15.83
CA VAL A 467 -0.09 3.74 16.76
C VAL A 467 -0.71 2.41 16.33
N ARG A 468 -1.13 2.34 15.06
CA ARG A 468 -1.77 1.14 14.51
C ARG A 468 -0.83 -0.05 14.51
N VAL A 469 0.41 0.10 14.06
CA VAL A 469 1.38 -1.00 14.02
C VAL A 469 1.60 -1.56 15.42
N ILE A 470 1.87 -0.69 16.39
CA ILE A 470 2.17 -1.04 17.77
C ILE A 470 0.95 -1.71 18.38
N ASP A 471 -0.23 -1.08 18.39
CA ASP A 471 -1.46 -1.68 18.94
C ASP A 471 -1.72 -3.06 18.37
N SER A 472 -1.61 -3.17 17.05
CA SER A 472 -1.84 -4.41 16.36
C SER A 472 -0.84 -5.51 16.77
N MET A 473 0.42 -5.18 17.12
CA MET A 473 1.37 -6.19 17.62
C MET A 473 0.95 -6.85 18.93
N PHE A 474 0.09 -6.20 19.73
CA PHE A 474 -0.37 -6.73 21.00
C PHE A 474 -1.67 -7.53 20.89
N ASP A 475 -2.45 -7.28 19.85
CA ASP A 475 -3.67 -8.06 19.58
C ASP A 475 -3.35 -9.40 18.88
N ALA A 476 -2.19 -9.51 18.22
CA ALA A 476 -1.76 -10.72 17.52
C ALA A 476 -0.71 -11.56 18.27
N PRO A 477 -0.71 -12.90 18.08
CA PRO A 477 0.41 -13.74 18.45
C PRO A 477 1.70 -13.35 17.70
N PRO A 478 2.88 -13.55 18.31
CA PRO A 478 4.15 -12.93 17.91
C PRO A 478 4.85 -13.63 16.73
N TYR A 479 4.21 -13.62 15.56
CA TYR A 479 4.83 -14.15 14.35
C TYR A 479 5.63 -13.05 13.60
N ILE A 480 6.93 -13.02 13.88
CA ILE A 480 7.96 -12.06 13.41
C ILE A 480 7.84 -11.66 11.93
N SER A 481 7.63 -12.63 11.03
CA SER A 481 7.75 -12.41 9.58
C SER A 481 6.70 -11.45 9.01
N TYR A 482 5.69 -11.12 9.79
CA TYR A 482 4.48 -10.51 9.29
C TYR A 482 4.26 -9.07 9.73
N HIS A 483 4.97 -8.61 10.77
CA HIS A 483 4.90 -7.20 11.18
C HIS A 483 5.40 -6.26 10.07
N SER A 484 6.24 -6.77 9.15
CA SER A 484 6.71 -6.02 7.99
C SER A 484 5.59 -5.56 7.07
N ILE A 485 4.60 -6.41 6.76
CA ILE A 485 3.50 -6.05 5.84
C ILE A 485 2.47 -5.17 6.53
N VAL A 486 2.24 -5.38 7.83
CA VAL A 486 1.40 -4.52 8.66
C VAL A 486 1.97 -3.10 8.71
N ALA A 487 3.27 -2.99 9.03
CA ALA A 487 3.98 -1.73 9.02
C ALA A 487 3.96 -1.08 7.62
N GLN A 488 4.14 -1.87 6.56
CA GLN A 488 4.04 -1.35 5.20
C GLN A 488 2.67 -0.74 4.97
N ALA A 489 1.60 -1.51 5.16
CA ALA A 489 0.23 -1.06 4.93
C ALA A 489 -0.11 0.18 5.77
N ALA A 490 0.24 0.20 7.06
CA ALA A 490 -0.11 1.28 7.98
C ALA A 490 0.64 2.57 7.70
N LEU A 491 1.96 2.52 7.55
CA LEU A 491 2.79 3.72 7.45
C LEU A 491 2.77 4.35 6.05
N SER A 492 2.25 3.63 5.06
CA SER A 492 2.05 4.16 3.71
C SER A 492 0.60 4.46 3.37
N SER A 493 -0.31 4.36 4.33
CA SER A 493 -1.71 4.70 4.15
C SER A 493 -2.11 5.96 4.90
N VAL A 494 -3.15 6.63 4.39
CA VAL A 494 -3.86 7.70 5.08
C VAL A 494 -5.30 7.24 5.27
N VAL A 495 -5.74 7.13 6.53
CA VAL A 495 -7.14 6.83 6.85
C VAL A 495 -7.89 8.16 6.89
N PRO A 496 -8.97 8.35 6.11
CA PRO A 496 -9.78 9.55 6.21
C PRO A 496 -10.25 9.80 7.65
N PRO A 497 -10.43 11.06 8.09
CA PRO A 497 -10.99 11.34 9.41
C PRO A 497 -12.37 10.66 9.56
N ASN A 498 -12.54 9.85 10.61
CA ASN A 498 -13.72 9.00 10.84
C ASN A 498 -13.95 7.88 9.80
N GLY A 499 -13.00 7.65 8.91
CA GLY A 499 -12.99 6.52 8.00
C GLY A 499 -12.63 5.22 8.70
N ASN A 500 -12.95 4.11 8.06
CA ASN A 500 -12.54 2.79 8.49
C ASN A 500 -11.18 2.43 7.86
N TRP A 501 -10.52 1.37 8.35
CA TRP A 501 -9.20 0.96 7.87
C TRP A 501 -9.26 0.54 6.40
N ASN A 502 -10.34 -0.10 5.99
CA ASN A 502 -10.52 -0.58 4.62
C ASN A 502 -10.76 0.56 3.61
N GLY A 503 -11.19 1.73 4.07
CA GLY A 503 -11.38 2.95 3.28
C GLY A 503 -10.15 3.85 3.20
N ARG A 504 -8.96 3.35 3.54
CA ARG A 504 -7.71 4.11 3.51
C ARG A 504 -7.21 4.37 2.09
N ILE A 505 -6.50 5.49 1.92
CA ILE A 505 -5.80 5.87 0.69
C ILE A 505 -4.35 5.41 0.78
N GLN A 506 -3.88 4.68 -0.22
CA GLN A 506 -2.52 4.20 -0.29
C GLN A 506 -1.62 5.27 -0.95
N SER A 507 -0.71 5.84 -0.19
CA SER A 507 0.12 7.00 -0.59
C SER A 507 1.44 6.62 -1.27
N THR A 508 1.96 5.43 -1.01
CA THR A 508 3.21 4.90 -1.57
C THR A 508 3.26 3.37 -1.43
N VAL A 509 4.22 2.70 -2.04
CA VAL A 509 4.50 1.28 -1.79
C VAL A 509 5.88 1.20 -1.13
N PRO A 510 5.95 0.92 0.18
CA PRO A 510 7.24 0.89 0.86
C PRO A 510 8.12 -0.27 0.35
N SER A 511 9.43 -0.08 0.44
CA SER A 511 10.39 -1.15 0.15
C SER A 511 10.53 -2.05 1.38
N PRO A 512 10.31 -3.37 1.28
CA PRO A 512 10.74 -4.30 2.31
C PRO A 512 12.25 -4.54 2.19
N GLU A 513 12.98 -4.37 3.29
CA GLU A 513 14.39 -4.74 3.32
C GLU A 513 14.52 -6.26 3.32
N THR A 514 15.23 -6.80 2.32
CA THR A 514 15.51 -8.24 2.27
C THR A 514 16.73 -8.53 3.12
N MET A 515 16.56 -9.34 4.18
CA MET A 515 17.59 -9.78 5.14
C MET A 515 19.03 -9.78 4.58
N GLY A 516 19.92 -8.99 5.19
CA GLY A 516 21.35 -9.08 4.93
C GLY A 516 22.16 -7.98 5.60
N TYR A 517 21.74 -6.73 5.43
CA TYR A 517 22.37 -5.56 6.05
C TYR A 517 21.29 -4.52 6.25
N ILE A 518 21.13 -4.00 7.47
CA ILE A 518 20.31 -2.82 7.68
C ILE A 518 21.04 -1.70 6.97
N THR A 519 20.45 -1.28 5.87
CA THR A 519 20.95 -0.17 5.12
C THR A 519 20.61 1.10 5.89
N LEU A 520 21.65 1.67 6.50
CA LEU A 520 21.63 2.96 7.22
C LEU A 520 21.40 4.16 6.29
N PHE A 521 20.64 3.99 5.20
CA PHE A 521 20.47 5.01 4.17
C PHE A 521 19.42 6.06 4.53
N ALA A 522 18.46 5.74 5.41
CA ALA A 522 17.46 6.73 5.78
C ALA A 522 18.04 7.77 6.75
N PRO A 523 17.71 9.06 6.58
CA PRO A 523 18.05 10.10 7.55
C PRO A 523 17.31 9.87 8.88
N TRP A 524 16.15 9.22 8.83
CA TRP A 524 15.29 8.94 9.97
C TRP A 524 14.93 7.46 10.06
N THR A 525 15.02 6.91 11.26
CA THR A 525 14.62 5.53 11.55
C THR A 525 13.88 5.46 12.88
N PHE A 526 12.71 4.82 12.92
CA PHE A 526 12.11 4.36 14.17
C PHE A 526 12.55 2.92 14.44
N VAL A 527 13.16 2.69 15.58
CA VAL A 527 13.59 1.36 16.04
C VAL A 527 12.66 0.94 17.16
N TYR A 528 12.07 -0.25 17.03
CA TYR A 528 11.19 -0.86 18.02
C TYR A 528 11.67 -2.27 18.33
N GLU A 529 12.00 -2.53 19.59
CA GLU A 529 12.42 -3.83 20.08
C GLU A 529 11.38 -4.34 21.09
N PHE A 530 10.89 -5.56 20.92
CA PHE A 530 9.96 -6.18 21.86
C PHE A 530 10.31 -7.64 22.14
N ASP A 531 10.03 -8.13 23.35
CA ASP A 531 10.20 -9.55 23.72
C ASP A 531 8.86 -10.29 23.77
N PRO A 532 8.62 -11.25 22.85
CA PRO A 532 7.40 -12.04 22.81
C PRO A 532 7.42 -13.23 23.76
N ALA A 533 8.56 -13.59 24.37
CA ALA A 533 8.71 -14.80 25.18
C ALA A 533 7.90 -14.75 26.49
N ILE A 534 7.33 -13.59 26.84
CA ILE A 534 6.55 -13.40 28.05
C ILE A 534 5.06 -13.21 27.67
N ILE A 535 4.44 -14.22 27.09
CA ILE A 535 2.98 -14.26 26.88
C ILE A 535 2.33 -14.52 28.25
N PRO A 536 1.25 -13.79 28.63
CA PRO A 536 0.29 -13.13 27.74
C PRO A 536 0.55 -11.68 27.34
N ARG A 537 1.60 -11.01 27.82
CA ARG A 537 1.82 -9.58 27.51
C ARG A 537 3.32 -9.25 27.42
N PRO A 538 3.81 -8.67 26.31
CA PRO A 538 5.21 -8.25 26.21
C PRO A 538 5.53 -7.31 27.36
N ILE A 539 6.34 -7.77 28.32
CA ILE A 539 6.71 -6.99 29.52
C ILE A 539 7.77 -5.93 29.17
N PHE A 540 8.52 -6.14 28.07
CA PHE A 540 9.60 -5.25 27.69
C PHE A 540 9.49 -4.87 26.21
N ALA A 541 9.15 -3.60 25.98
CA ALA A 541 9.32 -2.94 24.70
C ALA A 541 10.25 -1.73 24.88
N LYS A 542 11.26 -1.62 24.01
CA LYS A 542 12.14 -0.44 23.95
C LYS A 542 12.08 0.16 22.56
N TRP A 543 12.16 1.48 22.50
CA TRP A 543 12.04 2.19 21.23
C TRP A 543 12.92 3.43 21.18
N ALA A 544 13.16 3.92 19.96
CA ALA A 544 13.82 5.20 19.74
C ALA A 544 13.52 5.72 18.33
N PHE A 545 13.46 7.05 18.19
CA PHE A 545 13.65 7.70 16.91
C PHE A 545 15.14 8.03 16.75
N VAL A 546 15.72 7.58 15.65
CA VAL A 546 17.13 7.73 15.35
C VAL A 546 17.26 8.67 14.15
N ARG A 547 17.96 9.79 14.35
CA ARG A 547 18.35 10.69 13.26
C ARG A 547 19.82 10.45 12.93
N ARG A 548 20.11 10.15 11.68
CA ARG A 548 21.50 10.07 11.22
C ARG A 548 22.05 11.49 11.10
N LYS A 549 23.18 11.78 11.75
CA LYS A 549 23.89 13.04 11.51
C LYS A 549 24.43 13.02 10.10
N ALA A 550 24.18 14.09 9.34
CA ALA A 550 24.78 14.24 8.03
C ALA A 550 26.29 14.10 8.20
N ALA A 551 26.92 13.19 7.46
CA ALA A 551 28.38 13.12 7.43
C ALA A 551 28.85 14.47 6.87
N GLU A 552 29.33 15.36 7.73
CA GLU A 552 29.90 16.63 7.31
C GLU A 552 30.98 16.33 6.26
N LYS A 553 30.65 16.67 5.00
CA LYS A 553 31.40 16.44 3.76
C LYS A 553 32.85 15.96 3.94
N VAL A 554 33.05 14.65 4.13
CA VAL A 554 34.36 14.00 3.89
C VAL A 554 34.58 13.81 2.38
N GLU A 555 33.54 14.02 1.56
CA GLU A 555 33.55 13.84 0.10
C GLU A 555 34.50 14.78 -0.65
N SER A 556 35.01 15.87 -0.05
CA SER A 556 35.95 16.76 -0.74
C SER A 556 37.33 16.14 -1.01
N ASN A 557 37.64 14.95 -0.48
CA ASN A 557 38.95 14.30 -0.67
C ASN A 557 38.97 13.10 -1.63
N ILE A 558 37.81 12.59 -2.09
CA ILE A 558 37.78 11.39 -2.96
C ILE A 558 37.77 11.78 -4.45
N GLU A 559 37.18 12.92 -4.83
CA GLU A 559 37.12 13.34 -6.24
C GLU A 559 38.46 13.80 -6.84
N ASN A 560 39.49 14.06 -6.02
CA ASN A 560 40.81 14.47 -6.50
C ASN A 560 41.73 13.30 -6.94
N HIS A 561 41.29 12.05 -6.90
CA HIS A 561 42.09 10.89 -7.32
C HIS A 561 41.54 10.09 -8.50
N ALA A 562 40.41 10.50 -9.10
CA ALA A 562 39.85 9.83 -10.28
C ALA A 562 40.38 10.39 -11.63
N GLY A 563 41.32 11.34 -11.60
CA GLY A 563 41.72 12.13 -12.78
C GLY A 563 43.00 11.71 -13.52
N ASP A 564 43.78 10.73 -13.07
CA ASP A 564 45.07 10.45 -13.72
C ASP A 564 45.39 8.95 -13.82
N GLY A 565 45.63 8.48 -15.04
CA GLY A 565 46.39 7.26 -15.31
C GLY A 565 45.62 5.94 -15.48
N LEU A 566 45.02 5.77 -16.66
CA LEU A 566 44.92 4.43 -17.26
C LEU A 566 46.34 3.94 -17.56
N GLN A 567 47.00 3.22 -16.64
CA GLN A 567 48.04 2.21 -16.94
C GLN A 567 48.61 1.53 -15.68
N SER A 568 48.70 0.19 -15.76
CA SER A 568 49.73 -0.68 -15.16
C SER A 568 49.64 -1.10 -13.69
N HIS A 569 49.20 -2.35 -13.50
CA HIS A 569 49.77 -3.39 -12.63
C HIS A 569 50.70 -2.97 -11.47
N ALA A 570 50.16 -2.96 -10.24
CA ALA A 570 50.82 -3.49 -9.03
C ALA A 570 49.80 -3.52 -7.87
N THR A 571 49.38 -4.72 -7.48
CA THR A 571 48.60 -4.99 -6.26
C THR A 571 49.47 -4.73 -5.03
N THR A 572 49.57 -3.48 -4.62
CA THR A 572 50.17 -3.12 -3.33
C THR A 572 49.03 -3.00 -2.33
N SER A 573 48.83 -4.05 -1.54
CA SER A 573 47.92 -4.10 -0.38
C SER A 573 48.35 -3.07 0.65
N VAL A 574 47.90 -1.82 0.52
CA VAL A 574 48.01 -0.80 1.56
C VAL A 574 46.94 -1.11 2.60
N GLN A 575 47.28 -1.93 3.60
CA GLN A 575 46.54 -2.08 4.86
C GLN A 575 46.68 -0.79 5.69
N GLY A 576 46.13 0.31 5.19
CA GLY A 576 45.81 1.43 6.06
C GLY A 576 44.61 1.03 6.90
N GLU A 577 44.76 0.98 8.22
CA GLU A 577 43.64 0.83 9.16
C GLU A 577 42.69 2.02 8.97
N ALA A 578 41.79 1.90 7.98
CA ALA A 578 40.64 2.78 7.86
C ALA A 578 39.77 2.49 9.09
N LYS A 579 40.03 3.24 10.17
CA LYS A 579 39.20 3.27 11.36
C LYS A 579 37.80 3.62 10.87
N SER A 580 36.95 2.60 10.70
CA SER A 580 35.56 2.73 10.29
C SER A 580 34.90 3.66 11.28
N MET A 581 34.80 4.95 10.94
CA MET A 581 34.05 5.91 11.73
C MET A 581 32.61 5.46 11.62
N LEU A 582 32.12 4.86 12.71
CA LEU A 582 30.72 4.52 12.82
C LEU A 582 29.90 5.79 12.63
N PRO A 583 28.81 5.73 11.85
CA PRO A 583 27.92 6.86 11.70
C PRO A 583 27.47 7.36 13.08
N GLU A 584 27.50 8.68 13.26
CA GLU A 584 26.98 9.31 14.47
C GLU A 584 25.46 9.49 14.34
N PHE A 585 24.75 9.26 15.44
CA PHE A 585 23.30 9.31 15.49
C PHE A 585 22.83 10.20 16.64
N ASP A 586 21.74 10.94 16.40
CA ASP A 586 20.92 11.48 17.47
C ASP A 586 19.85 10.45 17.83
N ILE A 587 19.66 10.22 19.13
CA ILE A 587 18.63 9.33 19.67
C ILE A 587 17.62 10.22 20.36
N LEU A 588 16.38 10.15 19.89
CA LEU A 588 15.32 11.06 20.23
C LEU A 588 14.11 10.27 20.72
N ASP A 589 13.42 10.85 21.69
CA ASP A 589 12.06 10.49 22.04
C ASP A 589 11.08 11.00 20.97
N LEU A 590 9.77 10.76 21.16
CA LEU A 590 8.74 11.19 20.22
C LEU A 590 8.71 12.72 20.07
N ARG A 591 8.80 13.47 21.18
CA ARG A 591 8.70 14.93 21.14
C ARG A 591 9.96 15.56 20.54
N GLY A 592 11.15 15.00 20.80
CA GLY A 592 12.41 15.36 20.15
C GLY A 592 12.37 15.10 18.65
N PHE A 593 11.87 13.94 18.23
CA PHE A 593 11.62 13.62 16.82
C PHE A 593 10.71 14.66 16.14
N LEU A 594 9.56 14.97 16.74
CA LEU A 594 8.61 15.92 16.17
C LEU A 594 9.18 17.33 16.06
N ARG A 595 9.91 17.80 17.09
CA ARG A 595 10.60 19.11 17.03
C ARG A 595 11.60 19.16 15.87
N ALA A 596 12.44 18.15 15.75
CA ALA A 596 13.44 18.09 14.68
C ALA A 596 12.79 17.97 13.28
N MET A 597 11.68 17.24 13.15
CA MET A 597 10.90 17.20 11.90
C MET A 597 10.23 18.55 11.55
N ALA A 598 9.80 19.32 12.55
CA ALA A 598 9.27 20.67 12.34
C ALA A 598 10.37 21.65 11.90
N GLU A 599 11.59 21.51 12.41
CA GLU A 599 12.76 22.28 11.97
C GLU A 599 13.10 22.01 10.48
N GLU A 600 12.81 20.80 9.98
CA GLU A 600 12.88 20.47 8.54
C GLU A 600 11.73 21.06 7.71
N GLY A 601 10.78 21.76 8.34
CA GLY A 601 9.64 22.40 7.67
C GLY A 601 8.49 21.44 7.36
N ARG A 602 8.34 20.36 8.12
CA ARG A 602 7.21 19.41 8.00
C ARG A 602 6.06 19.81 8.93
N ASP A 603 4.84 19.51 8.49
CA ASP A 603 3.65 19.73 9.31
C ASP A 603 3.65 18.77 10.51
N LEU A 604 3.30 19.29 11.69
CA LEU A 604 3.19 18.50 12.91
C LEU A 604 1.85 17.74 12.97
N PRO A 605 1.84 16.55 13.60
CA PRO A 605 0.59 15.84 13.92
C PRO A 605 -0.28 16.65 14.90
N SER A 606 -1.55 16.28 14.99
CA SER A 606 -2.41 16.79 16.06
C SER A 606 -1.94 16.30 17.43
N GLU A 607 -2.09 17.12 18.47
CA GLU A 607 -1.69 16.73 19.83
C GLU A 607 -2.39 15.44 20.31
N ALA A 608 -3.65 15.23 19.91
CA ALA A 608 -4.38 14.00 20.23
C ALA A 608 -3.71 12.75 19.62
N ALA A 609 -3.18 12.85 18.39
CA ALA A 609 -2.45 11.75 17.77
C ALA A 609 -1.11 11.49 18.46
N VAL A 610 -0.42 12.55 18.91
CA VAL A 610 0.83 12.41 19.69
C VAL A 610 0.55 11.71 21.00
N LEU A 611 -0.45 12.16 21.76
CA LEU A 611 -0.87 11.55 23.02
C LEU A 611 -1.29 10.08 22.83
N ALA A 612 -1.95 9.75 21.71
CA ALA A 612 -2.29 8.37 21.39
C ALA A 612 -1.02 7.50 21.18
N LEU A 613 0.00 8.02 20.49
CA LEU A 613 1.26 7.31 20.33
C LEU A 613 2.03 7.18 21.65
N GLU A 614 2.08 8.24 22.45
CA GLU A 614 2.67 8.19 23.79
C GLU A 614 1.95 7.16 24.67
N ALA A 615 0.62 7.10 24.60
CA ALA A 615 -0.17 6.13 25.32
C ALA A 615 0.24 4.71 24.93
N VAL A 616 0.27 4.35 23.64
CA VAL A 616 0.62 2.96 23.23
C VAL A 616 2.08 2.60 23.50
N LEU A 617 2.98 3.59 23.56
CA LEU A 617 4.38 3.41 23.94
C LEU A 617 4.58 3.28 25.46
N LYS A 618 3.72 3.92 26.28
CA LYS A 618 3.78 3.94 27.76
C LYS A 618 2.96 2.85 28.45
N LEU A 619 1.72 2.60 28.00
CA LEU A 619 0.70 1.74 28.66
C LEU A 619 1.13 0.29 28.93
N ARG A 620 2.35 -0.06 28.56
CA ARG A 620 2.86 -1.43 28.53
C ARG A 620 4.21 -1.57 29.23
N GLY A 621 4.64 -0.56 29.98
CA GLY A 621 5.76 -0.60 30.92
C GLY A 621 5.36 -0.86 32.38
N ASP A 622 4.21 -0.34 32.81
CA ASP A 622 3.87 -0.23 34.25
C ASP A 622 3.16 -1.48 34.82
N TYR A 623 3.36 -2.68 34.27
CA TYR A 623 2.69 -3.90 34.77
C TYR A 623 3.49 -4.67 35.83
N GLU A 624 4.62 -4.13 36.30
CA GLU A 624 5.34 -4.67 37.45
C GLU A 624 4.57 -4.26 38.74
N ASP A 625 4.28 -5.24 39.61
CA ASP A 625 3.78 -5.09 41.00
C ASP A 625 2.26 -5.00 41.32
N ILE A 626 1.35 -5.58 40.53
CA ILE A 626 -0.01 -5.90 41.05
C ILE A 626 -0.08 -7.27 41.75
N SER A 627 0.99 -8.10 41.70
CA SER A 627 0.87 -9.50 42.10
C SER A 627 0.95 -9.85 43.59
N ASP A 628 1.19 -8.94 44.54
CA ASP A 628 1.40 -9.38 45.94
C ASP A 628 0.83 -8.50 47.08
N SER A 629 0.04 -7.45 46.83
CA SER A 629 -0.40 -6.57 47.94
C SER A 629 -1.72 -6.92 48.63
N ASP A 630 -2.47 -7.95 48.22
CA ASP A 630 -3.65 -8.42 48.95
C ASP A 630 -3.28 -9.49 49.98
N THR A 631 -2.74 -9.06 51.12
CA THR A 631 -3.09 -9.57 52.47
C THR A 631 -2.36 -8.77 53.56
N SER A 632 -2.74 -7.51 53.77
CA SER A 632 -2.49 -6.82 55.05
C SER A 632 -3.35 -5.57 55.18
N SER A 633 -4.53 -5.72 55.76
CA SER A 633 -5.28 -4.62 56.36
C SER A 633 -4.49 -4.00 57.50
N ASP A 634 -4.14 -2.70 57.43
CA ASP A 634 -4.38 -1.74 58.53
C ASP A 634 -3.89 -0.29 58.26
N SER A 635 -4.81 0.64 58.52
CA SER A 635 -4.67 2.03 59.02
C SER A 635 -3.96 3.16 58.22
N VAL A 636 -4.79 4.02 57.60
CA VAL A 636 -4.90 5.51 57.67
C VAL A 636 -3.68 6.37 58.14
N THR A 637 -3.22 7.34 57.33
CA THR A 637 -3.41 8.82 57.49
C THR A 637 -2.53 9.71 56.57
N SER A 638 -3.20 10.69 55.96
CA SER A 638 -2.84 12.11 55.70
C SER A 638 -1.69 12.55 54.77
N ASP A 639 -2.10 13.43 53.85
CA ASP A 639 -1.48 14.69 53.41
C ASP A 639 -0.01 14.70 52.94
N SER A 640 0.17 14.77 51.61
CA SER A 640 1.30 15.50 51.02
C SER A 640 0.98 15.96 49.60
N ALA A 641 1.05 17.27 49.38
CA ALA A 641 1.20 17.86 48.06
C ALA A 641 2.61 17.52 47.56
N SER A 642 2.72 16.73 46.48
CA SER A 642 3.99 16.26 45.93
C SER A 642 4.32 16.91 44.58
N ASP A 643 5.62 17.14 44.45
CA ASP A 643 6.40 17.65 43.33
C ASP A 643 6.02 17.06 41.97
N SER A 644 6.04 17.92 40.95
CA SER A 644 5.86 17.55 39.54
C SER A 644 7.17 17.32 38.79
N THR A 645 8.30 17.11 39.49
CA THR A 645 9.63 16.98 38.88
C THR A 645 10.07 15.54 38.58
N ASP A 646 9.35 14.52 39.05
CA ASP A 646 9.81 13.11 38.93
C ASP A 646 9.35 12.41 37.63
N GLN A 647 8.51 13.05 36.79
CA GLN A 647 8.00 12.41 35.55
C GLN A 647 9.03 12.27 34.43
N ASP A 648 10.14 13.01 34.48
CA ASP A 648 11.17 12.96 33.43
C ASP A 648 12.14 11.78 33.60
N GLU A 649 12.30 11.21 34.81
CA GLU A 649 13.21 10.07 35.06
C GLU A 649 12.64 8.73 34.55
N GLU A 650 11.31 8.55 34.51
CA GLU A 650 10.67 7.29 34.08
C GLU A 650 10.75 7.02 32.57
N ILE A 651 10.91 8.05 31.74
CA ILE A 651 10.95 7.88 30.27
C ILE A 651 12.27 7.26 29.80
N GLU A 652 13.37 7.46 30.53
CA GLU A 652 14.70 6.99 30.13
C GLU A 652 14.81 5.46 30.06
N ASP A 653 13.99 4.72 30.83
CA ASP A 653 14.04 3.26 30.88
C ASP A 653 13.49 2.58 29.61
N PHE A 654 12.56 3.25 28.90
CA PHE A 654 11.94 2.75 27.67
C PHE A 654 12.74 3.08 26.41
N LEU A 655 13.66 4.05 26.48
CA LEU A 655 14.47 4.42 25.34
C LEU A 655 15.58 3.39 25.08
N LEU A 656 15.80 3.10 23.79
CA LEU A 656 16.93 2.28 23.38
C LEU A 656 18.25 3.03 23.63
N THR A 657 19.19 2.37 24.30
CA THR A 657 20.52 2.96 24.54
C THR A 657 21.31 3.06 23.23
N PRO A 658 22.28 4.00 23.14
CA PRO A 658 23.13 4.12 21.95
C PRO A 658 23.84 2.82 21.57
N GLY A 659 24.36 2.07 22.56
CA GLY A 659 25.01 0.79 22.33
C GLY A 659 24.06 -0.27 21.78
N ARG A 660 22.80 -0.30 22.25
CA ARG A 660 21.80 -1.23 21.73
C ARG A 660 21.40 -0.87 20.30
N ILE A 661 21.24 0.42 19.98
CA ILE A 661 20.96 0.87 18.61
C ILE A 661 22.10 0.50 17.67
N GLN A 662 23.35 0.74 18.06
CA GLN A 662 24.52 0.32 17.26
C GLN A 662 24.50 -1.20 17.01
N GLN A 663 24.21 -1.99 18.04
CA GLN A 663 24.11 -3.44 17.91
C GLN A 663 22.98 -3.88 16.96
N LEU A 664 21.78 -3.31 17.12
CA LEU A 664 20.63 -3.62 16.27
C LEU A 664 20.92 -3.22 14.82
N MET A 665 21.44 -2.01 14.60
CA MET A 665 21.78 -1.50 13.27
C MET A 665 23.03 -2.18 12.66
N GLY A 666 23.81 -2.91 13.47
CA GLY A 666 25.03 -3.60 13.06
C GLY A 666 26.20 -2.65 12.75
N CYS A 667 26.29 -1.55 13.50
CA CYS A 667 27.43 -0.63 13.52
C CYS A 667 28.50 -1.13 14.50
#